data_AF-A0A7K4GU58-F1
#
_entry.id   AF-A0A7K4GU58-F1
#
_cell.length_a   1.000
_cell.length_b   1.000
_cell.length_c   1.000
_cell.angle_alpha   90.00
_cell.angle_beta   90.00
_cell.angle_gamma   90.00
#
_symmetry.space_group_name_H-M   'P 1'
#
loop_
_entity.id
_entity.type
_entity.pdbx_description
1 polymer ?
#
loop_
_entity_poly.entity_id
_entity_poly.type
_entity_poly.pdbx_seq_one_letter_code
_entity_poly.pdbx_strand_id
1 'polypeptide(L)'
;MENIAKHPILEIPDKKKIDFKFDGKLLYGFEGMVISSALFLNKVKIFGHHVKDRSPQGLFCANGQCSQCNVIADGVPVKACMTLLTKGMKIESCNGLPELPLEDSHVEVKDINLINTDVLVIGGGPAGLSATKILGENNIDVLLVDDKSRLGGKLVLQTHKFFGSQEDVYAGTRGIEIGNLLGEIVSNLDSVKIWVNSIVLAIFSDGLVGIIKDMDVYSLIKPKYLLIATGAREKMLVFPGNTLPGVYGAGAFQTLVNRDLVKAAENIFIVGGGNVGLIAGYHAIQAGINVVGLIEALPQCGGYKVHEDKLKRLGVPIYTKHTVISANGKDKIESITIGKLMGSWDIEPGTEKTFACDTLLIAVGLDPVDEFYHKAQQFNMKVWIAGDAQEIAEASAAIFTGKIEALKILKEIGVPLTENLEELEDFANLMKAKPPDPIQTEVIQKEEGIFPLFHCNQEIPCNPCTTVCPQQQIKTVDDLITQLPYFTDDQDCIGCGNCVAVCPGLAITLVDNRKDKNAPVVTFPLELTSKKIETGRTVMVVSNDGDLGEYEVTRARFLKEFPKTQLVSVKLPSEIAKVAVGIKLIKSSYTEPMDLYQQSHTDDDIIVCRCERVSVGEIRKWIRYGVHDFNELKALTKAGMGACGGKTCTTLINRIFREEGIEQEKIIPGTKRPLFVEVPMGAFAGLKTKKGGK
;
A
#
# COMPACT_ATOMS: atom_id res chain seq x y z
N MET A 1 19.23 5.05 9.95
CA MET A 1 17.80 5.02 10.29
C MET A 1 17.58 5.71 11.60
N GLU A 2 17.06 6.93 11.47
CA GLU A 2 16.57 7.76 12.54
C GLU A 2 15.04 7.74 12.47
N ASN A 3 14.37 8.14 13.55
CA ASN A 3 12.94 8.40 13.52
C ASN A 3 12.62 9.46 12.44
N ILE A 4 11.46 9.40 11.79
CA ILE A 4 11.00 10.49 10.93
C ILE A 4 10.58 11.64 11.84
N ALA A 5 11.52 12.52 12.17
CA ALA A 5 11.29 13.63 13.08
C ALA A 5 10.52 14.79 12.43
N LYS A 6 10.45 14.83 11.10
CA LYS A 6 9.70 15.83 10.32
C LYS A 6 9.18 15.20 9.04
N HIS A 7 7.97 15.56 8.65
CA HIS A 7 7.35 15.10 7.42
C HIS A 7 6.51 16.25 6.80
N PRO A 8 6.45 16.43 5.46
CA PRO A 8 5.68 17.50 4.83
C PRO A 8 4.17 17.38 5.05
N ILE A 9 3.66 16.16 5.09
CA ILE A 9 2.23 15.86 5.20
C ILE A 9 1.83 15.45 6.63
N LEU A 10 2.35 14.31 7.07
CA LEU A 10 2.08 13.69 8.37
C LEU A 10 2.51 14.55 9.54
N GLU A 11 1.66 14.53 10.58
CA GLU A 11 1.98 15.10 11.87
C GLU A 11 2.81 14.11 12.69
N ILE A 12 3.79 14.64 13.42
CA ILE A 12 4.67 13.83 14.26
C ILE A 12 4.13 13.96 15.70
N PRO A 13 3.43 12.95 16.22
CA PRO A 13 2.88 13.01 17.58
C PRO A 13 4.01 12.95 18.60
N ASP A 14 3.82 13.65 19.73
CA ASP A 14 4.65 13.44 20.90
C ASP A 14 4.29 12.08 21.52
N LYS A 15 5.27 11.17 21.56
CA LYS A 15 5.08 9.81 22.08
C LYS A 15 6.03 9.58 23.24
N LYS A 16 5.52 8.93 24.28
CA LYS A 16 6.32 8.52 25.43
C LYS A 16 7.36 7.49 25.02
N LYS A 17 8.64 7.84 25.21
CA LYS A 17 9.77 6.93 25.03
C LYS A 17 9.73 5.83 26.10
N ILE A 18 9.96 4.59 25.67
CA ILE A 18 10.05 3.41 26.55
C ILE A 18 11.30 2.60 26.20
N ASP A 19 11.89 1.95 27.20
CA ASP A 19 13.07 1.10 27.02
C ASP A 19 12.67 -0.38 26.99
N PHE A 20 13.41 -1.18 26.23
CA PHE A 20 13.26 -2.63 26.12
C PHE A 20 14.63 -3.27 25.86
N LYS A 21 14.72 -4.61 25.89
CA LYS A 21 15.96 -5.32 25.55
C LYS A 21 15.79 -6.14 24.28
N PHE A 22 16.79 -6.10 23.39
CA PHE A 22 16.91 -7.02 22.25
C PHE A 22 18.25 -7.73 22.32
N ASP A 23 18.25 -9.07 22.41
CA ASP A 23 19.47 -9.89 22.60
C ASP A 23 20.37 -9.35 23.74
N GLY A 24 19.73 -9.00 24.85
CA GLY A 24 20.38 -8.43 26.04
C GLY A 24 20.79 -6.95 25.92
N LYS A 25 20.78 -6.35 24.73
CA LYS A 25 21.12 -4.94 24.49
C LYS A 25 19.94 -4.04 24.84
N LEU A 26 20.17 -2.97 25.58
CA LEU A 26 19.16 -1.97 25.91
C LEU A 26 18.87 -1.11 24.66
N LEU A 27 17.63 -1.14 24.19
CA LEU A 27 17.11 -0.36 23.07
C LEU A 27 15.92 0.50 23.54
N TYR A 28 15.48 1.41 22.70
CA TYR A 28 14.32 2.25 22.99
C TYR A 28 13.28 2.23 21.88
N GLY A 29 12.03 2.44 22.25
CA GLY A 29 10.92 2.65 21.32
C GLY A 29 9.93 3.64 21.89
N PHE A 30 8.72 3.60 21.36
CA PHE A 30 7.63 4.47 21.80
C PHE A 30 6.42 3.63 22.18
N GLU A 31 5.64 4.11 23.15
CA GLU A 31 4.37 3.48 23.53
C GLU A 31 3.43 3.35 22.31
N GLY A 32 2.77 2.20 22.18
CA GLY A 32 1.89 1.87 21.04
C GLY A 32 2.61 1.49 19.74
N MET A 33 3.94 1.45 19.72
CA MET A 33 4.72 0.97 18.57
C MET A 33 4.76 -0.56 18.54
N VAL A 34 4.80 -1.17 17.35
CA VAL A 34 5.06 -2.62 17.22
C VAL A 34 6.56 -2.95 17.29
N ILE A 35 6.91 -4.16 17.72
CA ILE A 35 8.31 -4.60 17.90
C ILE A 35 9.14 -4.36 16.63
N SER A 36 8.63 -4.72 15.44
CA SER A 36 9.40 -4.58 14.20
C SER A 36 9.82 -3.14 13.93
N SER A 37 8.94 -2.19 14.22
CA SER A 37 9.19 -0.76 13.98
C SER A 37 10.17 -0.20 15.01
N ALA A 38 10.12 -0.71 16.26
CA ALA A 38 11.12 -0.40 17.28
C ALA A 38 12.50 -0.98 16.92
N LEU A 39 12.57 -2.18 16.33
CA LEU A 39 13.82 -2.76 15.86
C LEU A 39 14.42 -1.94 14.70
N PHE A 40 13.60 -1.55 13.72
CA PHE A 40 14.04 -0.67 12.62
C PHE A 40 14.51 0.70 13.11
N LEU A 41 13.82 1.29 14.09
CA LEU A 41 14.22 2.55 14.74
C LEU A 41 15.64 2.46 15.34
N ASN A 42 16.02 1.26 15.82
CA ASN A 42 17.35 0.98 16.38
C ASN A 42 18.31 0.35 15.35
N LYS A 43 18.02 0.46 14.05
CA LYS A 43 18.84 -0.06 12.94
C LYS A 43 19.02 -1.58 12.94
N VAL A 44 18.13 -2.32 13.61
CA VAL A 44 18.10 -3.78 13.59
C VAL A 44 17.21 -4.23 12.43
N LYS A 45 17.80 -4.85 11.40
CA LYS A 45 17.08 -5.41 10.23
C LYS A 45 16.97 -6.94 10.26
N ILE A 46 17.78 -7.60 11.09
CA ILE A 46 17.82 -9.07 11.22
C ILE A 46 17.19 -9.42 12.57
N PHE A 47 16.10 -10.17 12.53
CA PHE A 47 15.29 -10.56 13.69
C PHE A 47 15.57 -12.02 14.12
N GLY A 48 16.36 -12.74 13.34
CA GLY A 48 16.66 -14.15 13.55
C GLY A 48 17.27 -14.79 12.32
N HIS A 49 17.44 -16.11 12.37
CA HIS A 49 17.99 -16.91 11.28
C HIS A 49 17.15 -18.16 11.06
N HIS A 50 16.94 -18.48 9.79
CA HIS A 50 16.15 -19.64 9.42
C HIS A 50 16.86 -20.95 9.80
N VAL A 51 16.10 -21.95 10.24
CA VAL A 51 16.66 -23.18 10.82
C VAL A 51 17.39 -24.07 9.81
N LYS A 52 16.94 -24.14 8.56
CA LYS A 52 17.48 -25.05 7.54
C LYS A 52 18.85 -24.63 6.98
N ASP A 53 19.03 -23.34 6.73
CA ASP A 53 20.14 -22.77 5.96
C ASP A 53 20.87 -21.64 6.71
N ARG A 54 20.42 -21.29 7.92
CA ARG A 54 20.97 -20.19 8.74
C ARG A 54 20.93 -18.83 8.06
N SER A 55 20.13 -18.67 7.01
CA SER A 55 19.99 -17.39 6.32
C SER A 55 19.24 -16.38 7.21
N PRO A 56 19.64 -15.09 7.18
CA PRO A 56 19.05 -14.09 8.03
C PRO A 56 17.59 -13.81 7.66
N GLN A 57 16.79 -13.51 8.66
CA GLN A 57 15.37 -13.19 8.53
C GLN A 57 15.08 -11.83 9.13
N GLY A 58 14.07 -11.15 8.59
CA GLY A 58 13.67 -9.83 9.00
C GLY A 58 12.26 -9.50 8.54
N LEU A 59 11.97 -8.22 8.39
CA LEU A 59 10.67 -7.76 7.93
C LEU A 59 10.41 -8.15 6.46
N PHE A 60 9.17 -8.55 6.16
CA PHE A 60 8.74 -8.91 4.81
C PHE A 60 7.38 -8.31 4.39
N CYS A 61 6.33 -8.49 5.20
CA CYS A 61 4.97 -8.02 4.86
C CYS A 61 4.41 -6.90 5.74
N ALA A 62 4.93 -6.76 6.97
CA ALA A 62 4.45 -5.83 8.01
C ALA A 62 2.93 -5.83 8.27
N ASN A 63 2.23 -6.93 7.99
CA ASN A 63 0.76 -6.99 8.09
C ASN A 63 0.23 -8.28 8.76
N GLY A 64 1.11 -9.09 9.35
CA GLY A 64 0.74 -10.34 10.02
C GLY A 64 0.51 -11.55 9.11
N GLN A 65 0.65 -11.40 7.79
CA GLN A 65 0.34 -12.48 6.83
C GLN A 65 1.48 -13.48 6.62
N CYS A 66 2.73 -13.05 6.76
CA CYS A 66 3.92 -13.91 6.78
C CYS A 66 4.37 -14.20 8.22
N SER A 67 5.43 -14.98 8.39
CA SER A 67 6.07 -15.23 9.69
C SER A 67 7.60 -15.09 9.64
N GLN A 68 8.13 -14.34 8.66
CA GLN A 68 9.58 -14.09 8.54
C GLN A 68 10.11 -13.13 9.63
N CYS A 69 9.24 -12.28 10.20
CA CYS A 69 9.60 -11.32 11.24
C CYS A 69 9.45 -11.88 12.67
N ASN A 70 9.57 -13.20 12.85
CA ASN A 70 9.38 -13.81 14.16
C ASN A 70 10.53 -13.45 15.11
N VAL A 71 10.18 -13.20 16.36
CA VAL A 71 11.08 -12.95 17.49
C VAL A 71 10.55 -13.71 18.70
N ILE A 72 11.40 -13.91 19.71
CA ILE A 72 10.96 -14.42 21.01
C ILE A 72 10.75 -13.21 21.94
N ALA A 73 9.51 -12.88 22.26
CA ALA A 73 9.18 -11.81 23.19
C ALA A 73 8.73 -12.41 24.52
N ASP A 74 9.44 -12.09 25.60
CA ASP A 74 9.22 -12.58 26.96
C ASP A 74 9.08 -14.11 27.02
N GLY A 75 9.91 -14.82 26.24
CA GLY A 75 9.93 -16.29 26.17
C GLY A 75 8.90 -16.90 25.20
N VAL A 76 8.11 -16.08 24.49
CA VAL A 76 7.05 -16.56 23.59
C VAL A 76 7.34 -16.14 22.14
N PRO A 77 7.23 -17.06 21.15
CA PRO A 77 7.37 -16.68 19.75
C PRO A 77 6.20 -15.80 19.30
N VAL A 78 6.53 -14.64 18.72
CA VAL A 78 5.53 -13.69 18.23
C VAL A 78 5.94 -13.07 16.89
N LYS A 79 4.95 -12.58 16.13
CA LYS A 79 5.20 -11.77 14.93
C LYS A 79 5.54 -10.35 15.35
N ALA A 80 6.80 -9.94 15.16
CA ALA A 80 7.26 -8.60 15.53
C ALA A 80 6.42 -7.46 14.91
N CYS A 81 5.83 -7.66 13.72
CA CYS A 81 5.03 -6.65 13.04
C CYS A 81 3.60 -6.45 13.56
N MET A 82 3.12 -7.37 14.40
CA MET A 82 1.77 -7.31 14.97
C MET A 82 1.78 -7.12 16.49
N THR A 83 2.89 -7.45 17.16
CA THR A 83 3.00 -7.35 18.62
C THR A 83 3.42 -5.96 19.06
N LEU A 84 2.64 -5.34 19.95
CA LEU A 84 2.94 -4.06 20.57
C LEU A 84 4.12 -4.16 21.54
N LEU A 85 4.98 -3.15 21.52
CA LEU A 85 6.10 -2.99 22.43
C LEU A 85 5.60 -2.52 23.81
N THR A 86 6.14 -3.12 24.87
CA THR A 86 5.89 -2.71 26.26
C THR A 86 7.19 -2.35 26.96
N LYS A 87 7.10 -1.54 28.01
CA LYS A 87 8.27 -1.12 28.79
C LYS A 87 8.91 -2.33 29.48
N GLY A 88 10.22 -2.49 29.29
CA GLY A 88 11.00 -3.56 29.91
C GLY A 88 10.88 -4.92 29.21
N MET A 89 10.14 -5.01 28.10
CA MET A 89 9.99 -6.23 27.30
C MET A 89 11.37 -6.80 26.95
N LYS A 90 11.54 -8.11 27.11
CA LYS A 90 12.74 -8.84 26.70
C LYS A 90 12.47 -9.49 25.36
N ILE A 91 13.23 -9.12 24.35
CA ILE A 91 13.07 -9.61 22.99
C ILE A 91 14.38 -10.29 22.60
N GLU A 92 14.28 -11.44 21.96
CA GLU A 92 15.43 -12.21 21.48
C GLU A 92 15.23 -12.56 20.01
N SER A 93 16.35 -12.64 19.30
CA SER A 93 16.38 -13.12 17.93
C SER A 93 15.83 -14.54 17.85
N CYS A 94 14.92 -14.81 16.90
CA CYS A 94 14.42 -16.17 16.68
C CYS A 94 15.46 -16.98 15.91
N ASN A 95 16.36 -17.66 16.63
CA ASN A 95 17.41 -18.50 16.05
C ASN A 95 17.05 -19.98 16.18
N GLY A 96 16.57 -20.59 15.11
CA GLY A 96 16.07 -21.97 15.13
C GLY A 96 14.56 -22.04 15.36
N LEU A 97 14.07 -23.19 15.82
CA LEU A 97 12.66 -23.38 16.16
C LEU A 97 12.42 -22.93 17.61
N PRO A 98 11.37 -22.13 17.87
CA PRO A 98 11.01 -21.77 19.23
C PRO A 98 10.58 -23.02 20.01
N GLU A 99 10.98 -23.08 21.28
CA GLU A 99 10.53 -24.12 22.22
C GLU A 99 9.25 -23.66 22.92
N LEU A 100 8.41 -24.62 23.30
CA LEU A 100 7.27 -24.33 24.16
C LEU A 100 7.77 -23.97 25.56
N PRO A 101 7.14 -23.01 26.25
CA PRO A 101 7.43 -22.77 27.66
C PRO A 101 7.22 -24.06 28.47
N LEU A 102 8.07 -24.31 29.48
CA LEU A 102 7.96 -25.45 30.41
C LEU A 102 6.76 -25.34 31.38
N GLU A 103 5.72 -24.59 31.03
CA GLU A 103 4.56 -24.35 31.87
C GLU A 103 3.53 -25.49 31.72
N ASP A 104 3.35 -26.27 32.79
CA ASP A 104 2.40 -27.41 32.86
C ASP A 104 1.36 -27.21 33.99
N SER A 105 1.01 -25.96 34.27
CA SER A 105 -0.01 -25.64 35.25
C SER A 105 -1.40 -26.00 34.72
N HIS A 106 -2.25 -26.59 35.56
CA HIS A 106 -3.65 -26.83 35.23
C HIS A 106 -4.36 -25.53 34.81
N VAL A 107 -5.20 -25.64 33.79
CA VAL A 107 -5.95 -24.52 33.24
C VAL A 107 -7.44 -24.83 33.23
N GLU A 108 -8.23 -23.94 33.84
CA GLU A 108 -9.68 -23.98 33.78
C GLU A 108 -10.19 -23.50 32.41
N VAL A 109 -10.79 -24.42 31.65
CA VAL A 109 -11.42 -24.13 30.36
C VAL A 109 -12.73 -23.37 30.59
N LYS A 110 -12.94 -22.30 29.84
CA LYS A 110 -14.13 -21.44 29.94
C LYS A 110 -14.99 -21.52 28.69
N ASP A 111 -16.28 -21.28 28.87
CA ASP A 111 -17.21 -21.16 27.76
C ASP A 111 -16.85 -19.96 26.86
N ILE A 112 -17.05 -20.15 25.56
CA ILE A 112 -16.80 -19.13 24.54
C ILE A 112 -18.07 -18.30 24.34
N ASN A 113 -17.92 -16.97 24.36
CA ASN A 113 -19.03 -16.06 24.14
C ASN A 113 -19.61 -16.23 22.73
N LEU A 114 -20.92 -16.45 22.66
CA LEU A 114 -21.69 -16.42 21.42
C LEU A 114 -22.40 -15.07 21.29
N ILE A 115 -22.15 -14.36 20.19
CA ILE A 115 -22.72 -13.02 19.92
C ILE A 115 -23.49 -13.09 18.61
N ASN A 116 -24.71 -12.58 18.61
CA ASN A 116 -25.52 -12.45 17.40
C ASN A 116 -25.35 -11.05 16.80
N THR A 117 -25.47 -10.94 15.49
CA THR A 117 -25.56 -9.66 14.79
C THR A 117 -26.36 -9.82 13.49
N ASP A 118 -26.97 -8.76 12.98
CA ASP A 118 -27.62 -8.82 11.68
C ASP A 118 -26.58 -8.90 10.56
N VAL A 119 -25.62 -7.98 10.53
CA VAL A 119 -24.56 -7.95 9.51
C VAL A 119 -23.18 -7.95 10.17
N LEU A 120 -22.34 -8.93 9.84
CA LEU A 120 -20.92 -8.90 10.18
C LEU A 120 -20.11 -8.42 8.98
N VAL A 121 -19.46 -7.26 9.12
CA VAL A 121 -18.54 -6.69 8.13
C VAL A 121 -17.11 -7.01 8.54
N ILE A 122 -16.37 -7.68 7.66
CA ILE A 122 -14.99 -8.10 7.91
C ILE A 122 -14.04 -7.20 7.09
N GLY A 123 -13.35 -6.29 7.78
CA GLY A 123 -12.40 -5.33 7.21
C GLY A 123 -12.88 -3.89 7.31
N GLY A 124 -12.16 -3.06 8.07
CA GLY A 124 -12.41 -1.63 8.26
C GLY A 124 -11.68 -0.73 7.26
N GLY A 125 -11.51 -1.21 6.03
CA GLY A 125 -10.99 -0.41 4.90
C GLY A 125 -12.05 0.47 4.24
N PRO A 126 -11.72 1.17 3.14
CA PRO A 126 -12.67 2.04 2.43
C PRO A 126 -14.00 1.33 2.12
N ALA A 127 -13.96 0.14 1.52
CA ALA A 127 -15.16 -0.63 1.18
C ALA A 127 -16.01 -0.98 2.42
N GLY A 128 -15.39 -1.53 3.47
CA GLY A 128 -16.11 -1.92 4.67
C GLY A 128 -16.67 -0.73 5.44
N LEU A 129 -15.94 0.39 5.50
CA LEU A 129 -16.44 1.61 6.14
C LEU A 129 -17.60 2.23 5.37
N SER A 130 -17.51 2.33 4.04
CA SER A 130 -18.59 2.86 3.21
C SER A 130 -19.84 1.99 3.28
N ALA A 131 -19.68 0.66 3.32
CA ALA A 131 -20.79 -0.26 3.52
C ALA A 131 -21.42 -0.12 4.92
N THR A 132 -20.58 -0.08 5.96
CA THR A 132 -21.02 0.05 7.35
C THR A 132 -21.76 1.36 7.59
N LYS A 133 -21.30 2.46 6.97
CA LYS A 133 -22.00 3.75 7.00
C LYS A 133 -23.44 3.61 6.51
N ILE A 134 -23.66 3.06 5.31
CA ILE A 134 -24.99 2.91 4.71
C ILE A 134 -25.88 1.99 5.55
N LEU A 135 -25.35 0.85 5.98
CA LEU A 135 -26.10 -0.09 6.83
C LEU A 135 -26.48 0.54 8.18
N GLY A 136 -25.54 1.25 8.81
CA GLY A 136 -25.75 1.88 10.11
C GLY A 136 -26.70 3.07 10.06
N GLU A 137 -26.65 3.90 9.02
CA GLU A 137 -27.60 4.99 8.75
C GLU A 137 -29.05 4.48 8.57
N ASN A 138 -29.20 3.22 8.17
CA ASN A 138 -30.49 2.51 8.07
C ASN A 138 -30.83 1.71 9.34
N ASN A 139 -30.14 1.95 10.45
CA ASN A 139 -30.35 1.31 11.76
C ASN A 139 -30.23 -0.23 11.76
N ILE A 140 -29.44 -0.80 10.84
CA ILE A 140 -29.11 -2.23 10.86
C ILE A 140 -28.08 -2.51 11.95
N ASP A 141 -28.26 -3.57 12.74
CA ASP A 141 -27.26 -3.99 13.73
C ASP A 141 -26.00 -4.55 13.03
N VAL A 142 -24.94 -3.76 13.04
CA VAL A 142 -23.69 -4.10 12.34
C VAL A 142 -22.56 -4.33 13.34
N LEU A 143 -21.88 -5.47 13.21
CA LEU A 143 -20.56 -5.68 13.80
C LEU A 143 -19.48 -5.48 12.73
N LEU A 144 -18.69 -4.40 12.84
CA LEU A 144 -17.51 -4.16 12.01
C LEU A 144 -16.26 -4.67 12.72
N VAL A 145 -15.47 -5.52 12.05
CA VAL A 145 -14.25 -6.11 12.61
C VAL A 145 -13.03 -5.78 11.76
N ASP A 146 -11.96 -5.30 12.38
CA ASP A 146 -10.68 -5.01 11.73
C ASP A 146 -9.50 -5.48 12.59
N ASP A 147 -8.47 -6.02 11.94
CA ASP A 147 -7.30 -6.58 12.60
C ASP A 147 -6.25 -5.53 12.99
N LYS A 148 -6.43 -4.27 12.60
CA LYS A 148 -5.56 -3.15 12.93
C LYS A 148 -6.12 -2.33 14.08
N SER A 149 -5.27 -1.50 14.68
CA SER A 149 -5.60 -0.65 15.82
C SER A 149 -6.44 0.58 15.47
N ARG A 150 -6.63 0.87 14.18
CA ARG A 150 -7.40 2.01 13.67
C ARG A 150 -8.09 1.62 12.37
N LEU A 151 -9.26 2.21 12.15
CA LEU A 151 -10.02 2.10 10.89
C LEU A 151 -9.34 2.86 9.75
N GLY A 152 -9.78 2.58 8.52
CA GLY A 152 -9.33 3.20 7.27
C GLY A 152 -8.52 2.24 6.37
N GLY A 153 -8.17 1.05 6.87
CA GLY A 153 -7.45 0.03 6.09
C GLY A 153 -6.17 0.58 5.47
N LYS A 154 -6.04 0.50 4.14
CA LYS A 154 -4.85 1.00 3.43
C LYS A 154 -4.83 2.51 3.21
N LEU A 155 -5.96 3.21 3.35
CA LEU A 155 -6.03 4.67 3.22
C LEU A 155 -5.12 5.37 4.23
N VAL A 156 -5.00 4.80 5.43
CA VAL A 156 -4.17 5.34 6.52
C VAL A 156 -2.67 5.34 6.23
N LEU A 157 -2.25 4.76 5.11
CA LEU A 157 -0.88 4.73 4.63
C LEU A 157 -0.64 5.72 3.48
N GLN A 158 -1.67 6.41 3.01
CA GLN A 158 -1.60 7.22 1.79
C GLN A 158 -1.54 8.70 2.13
N THR A 159 -0.35 9.30 1.94
CA THR A 159 -0.11 10.73 2.14
C THR A 159 -0.40 11.55 0.89
N HIS A 160 -0.67 10.94 -0.25
CA HIS A 160 -1.09 11.61 -1.48
C HIS A 160 -2.61 11.84 -1.50
N LYS A 161 -3.05 12.81 -2.33
CA LYS A 161 -4.48 13.10 -2.58
C LYS A 161 -5.04 12.10 -3.61
N PHE A 162 -6.29 11.70 -3.44
CA PHE A 162 -6.98 10.73 -4.30
C PHE A 162 -7.62 11.37 -5.54
N PHE A 163 -7.83 10.55 -6.57
CA PHE A 163 -8.59 10.89 -7.78
C PHE A 163 -10.06 10.49 -7.63
N GLY A 164 -10.86 10.78 -8.65
CA GLY A 164 -12.30 10.51 -8.70
C GLY A 164 -13.15 11.76 -8.52
N SER A 165 -14.39 11.53 -8.12
CA SER A 165 -15.38 12.56 -7.79
C SER A 165 -15.13 13.15 -6.40
N GLN A 166 -15.11 14.47 -6.29
CA GLN A 166 -15.02 15.13 -4.98
C GLN A 166 -16.25 14.84 -4.10
N GLU A 167 -17.44 14.76 -4.70
CA GLU A 167 -18.71 14.54 -4.00
C GLU A 167 -18.82 13.11 -3.47
N ASP A 168 -18.45 12.11 -4.29
CA ASP A 168 -18.75 10.72 -3.97
C ASP A 168 -17.64 9.98 -3.21
N VAL A 169 -16.39 10.37 -3.47
CA VAL A 169 -15.17 9.68 -2.98
C VAL A 169 -14.15 10.65 -2.39
N TYR A 170 -14.54 11.90 -2.14
CA TYR A 170 -13.70 12.90 -1.49
C TYR A 170 -12.39 13.18 -2.26
N ALA A 171 -12.41 13.07 -3.59
CA ALA A 171 -11.23 13.32 -4.43
C ALA A 171 -10.61 14.71 -4.15
N GLY A 172 -9.29 14.80 -4.26
CA GLY A 172 -8.54 15.97 -3.80
C GLY A 172 -8.20 15.96 -2.30
N THR A 173 -8.74 15.00 -1.54
CA THR A 173 -8.41 14.76 -0.13
C THR A 173 -7.39 13.63 0.00
N ARG A 174 -6.59 13.61 1.07
CA ARG A 174 -5.59 12.55 1.29
C ARG A 174 -6.23 11.30 1.86
N GLY A 175 -5.67 10.12 1.55
CA GLY A 175 -6.23 8.86 2.06
C GLY A 175 -6.31 8.83 3.58
N ILE A 176 -5.27 9.30 4.28
CA ILE A 176 -5.27 9.40 5.75
C ILE A 176 -6.45 10.21 6.29
N GLU A 177 -6.85 11.28 5.60
CA GLU A 177 -7.97 12.15 5.98
C GLU A 177 -9.31 11.47 5.66
N ILE A 178 -9.44 10.84 4.49
CA ILE A 178 -10.63 10.07 4.09
C ILE A 178 -10.89 8.92 5.07
N GLY A 179 -9.84 8.19 5.46
CA GLY A 179 -9.94 7.09 6.42
C GLY A 179 -10.41 7.55 7.79
N ASN A 180 -9.92 8.69 8.27
CA ASN A 180 -10.36 9.28 9.53
C ASN A 180 -11.83 9.72 9.43
N LEU A 181 -12.21 10.44 8.38
CA LEU A 181 -13.58 10.90 8.14
C LEU A 181 -14.58 9.73 8.16
N LEU A 182 -14.33 8.69 7.36
CA LEU A 182 -15.21 7.52 7.30
C LEU A 182 -15.26 6.77 8.64
N GLY A 183 -14.12 6.65 9.33
CA GLY A 183 -14.04 6.04 10.64
C GLY A 183 -14.85 6.79 11.71
N GLU A 184 -14.78 8.12 11.71
CA GLU A 184 -15.54 8.99 12.62
C GLU A 184 -17.05 8.90 12.36
N ILE A 185 -17.47 8.94 11.08
CA ILE A 185 -18.89 8.78 10.72
C ILE A 185 -19.43 7.46 11.28
N VAL A 186 -18.74 6.36 11.00
CA VAL A 186 -19.18 5.02 11.42
C VAL A 186 -19.16 4.86 12.95
N SER A 187 -18.21 5.48 13.65
CA SER A 187 -18.11 5.41 15.12
C SER A 187 -19.22 6.16 15.85
N ASN A 188 -19.91 7.09 15.17
CA ASN A 188 -21.01 7.88 15.75
C ASN A 188 -22.40 7.27 15.47
N LEU A 189 -22.47 6.07 14.88
CA LEU A 189 -23.73 5.37 14.61
C LEU A 189 -24.05 4.38 15.73
N ASP A 190 -25.17 4.57 16.42
CA ASP A 190 -25.59 3.73 17.56
C ASP A 190 -25.83 2.26 17.19
N SER A 191 -26.16 2.00 15.92
CA SER A 191 -26.42 0.68 15.35
C SER A 191 -25.15 -0.09 15.01
N VAL A 192 -23.97 0.52 15.14
CA VAL A 192 -22.68 -0.06 14.74
C VAL A 192 -21.79 -0.35 15.94
N LYS A 193 -21.36 -1.60 16.06
CA LYS A 193 -20.31 -2.02 16.99
C LYS A 193 -19.00 -2.21 16.24
N ILE A 194 -17.92 -1.60 16.73
CA ILE A 194 -16.61 -1.64 16.08
C ILE A 194 -15.61 -2.41 16.94
N TRP A 195 -15.00 -3.44 16.36
CA TRP A 195 -13.93 -4.23 16.96
C TRP A 195 -12.64 -4.06 16.16
N VAL A 196 -11.79 -3.14 16.61
CA VAL A 196 -10.39 -3.03 16.16
C VAL A 196 -9.50 -4.02 16.91
N ASN A 197 -8.24 -4.18 16.48
CA ASN A 197 -7.31 -5.17 17.04
C ASN A 197 -7.91 -6.59 17.10
N SER A 198 -8.79 -6.91 16.15
CA SER A 198 -9.62 -8.11 16.21
C SER A 198 -9.50 -8.91 14.93
N ILE A 199 -9.06 -10.16 15.05
CA ILE A 199 -8.73 -11.02 13.90
C ILE A 199 -9.84 -12.04 13.69
N VAL A 200 -10.46 -12.04 12.51
CA VAL A 200 -11.30 -13.16 12.07
C VAL A 200 -10.40 -14.33 11.72
N LEU A 201 -10.65 -15.48 12.34
CA LEU A 201 -9.83 -16.69 12.18
C LEU A 201 -10.41 -17.67 11.17
N ALA A 202 -11.74 -17.86 11.20
CA ALA A 202 -12.41 -18.93 10.49
C ALA A 202 -13.90 -18.63 10.30
N ILE A 203 -14.46 -19.23 9.24
CA ILE A 203 -15.90 -19.41 9.04
C ILE A 203 -16.17 -20.91 9.15
N PHE A 204 -17.13 -21.28 9.99
CA PHE A 204 -17.50 -22.65 10.29
C PHE A 204 -18.76 -23.08 9.52
N SER A 205 -18.93 -24.39 9.35
CA SER A 205 -20.02 -24.97 8.56
C SER A 205 -21.41 -24.82 9.18
N ASP A 206 -21.48 -24.49 10.47
CA ASP A 206 -22.72 -24.18 11.20
C ASP A 206 -23.11 -22.69 11.11
N GLY A 207 -22.38 -21.90 10.32
CA GLY A 207 -22.63 -20.48 10.11
C GLY A 207 -22.01 -19.58 11.18
N LEU A 208 -21.19 -20.13 12.10
CA LEU A 208 -20.46 -19.33 13.07
C LEU A 208 -19.15 -18.76 12.49
N VAL A 209 -18.75 -17.59 12.98
CA VAL A 209 -17.49 -16.94 12.63
C VAL A 209 -16.64 -16.79 13.88
N GLY A 210 -15.44 -17.37 13.87
CA GLY A 210 -14.50 -17.30 14.99
C GLY A 210 -13.64 -16.04 14.94
N ILE A 211 -13.63 -15.26 16.01
CA ILE A 211 -12.90 -13.98 16.08
C ILE A 211 -12.10 -13.91 17.37
N ILE A 212 -10.84 -13.47 17.28
CA ILE A 212 -10.04 -13.08 18.45
C ILE A 212 -10.17 -11.58 18.61
N LYS A 213 -10.90 -11.14 19.63
CA LYS A 213 -11.10 -9.73 19.97
C LYS A 213 -9.96 -9.20 20.81
N ASP A 214 -9.48 -8.01 20.48
CA ASP A 214 -8.38 -7.31 21.19
C ASP A 214 -7.10 -8.16 21.34
N MET A 215 -6.86 -9.09 20.41
CA MET A 215 -5.78 -10.09 20.48
C MET A 215 -5.79 -10.97 21.75
N ASP A 216 -6.93 -11.06 22.43
CA ASP A 216 -7.04 -11.63 23.78
C ASP A 216 -8.20 -12.63 23.92
N VAL A 217 -9.41 -12.20 23.53
CA VAL A 217 -10.64 -12.96 23.82
C VAL A 217 -11.16 -13.63 22.57
N TYR A 218 -11.22 -14.95 22.55
CA TYR A 218 -11.92 -15.69 21.50
C TYR A 218 -13.44 -15.57 21.67
N SER A 219 -14.14 -15.33 20.58
CA SER A 219 -15.60 -15.21 20.53
C SER A 219 -16.13 -15.83 19.24
N LEU A 220 -17.34 -16.39 19.32
CA LEU A 220 -18.09 -16.90 18.19
C LEU A 220 -19.19 -15.91 17.82
N ILE A 221 -19.24 -15.51 16.56
CA ILE A 221 -20.27 -14.61 16.03
C ILE A 221 -21.23 -15.41 15.16
N LYS A 222 -22.52 -15.18 15.34
CA LYS A 222 -23.60 -15.71 14.51
C LYS A 222 -24.25 -14.56 13.72
N PRO A 223 -23.79 -14.27 12.50
CA PRO A 223 -24.37 -13.25 11.65
C PRO A 223 -25.56 -13.79 10.82
N LYS A 224 -26.53 -12.94 10.50
CA LYS A 224 -27.54 -13.26 9.46
C LYS A 224 -26.98 -13.04 8.04
N TYR A 225 -26.16 -12.01 7.89
CA TYR A 225 -25.53 -11.60 6.63
C TYR A 225 -24.04 -11.32 6.84
N LEU A 226 -23.22 -11.62 5.83
CA LEU A 226 -21.78 -11.39 5.84
C LEU A 226 -21.34 -10.43 4.72
N LEU A 227 -20.50 -9.46 5.04
CA LEU A 227 -19.79 -8.68 4.03
C LEU A 227 -18.28 -8.83 4.19
N ILE A 228 -17.62 -9.32 3.14
CA ILE A 228 -16.17 -9.53 3.10
C ILE A 228 -15.51 -8.32 2.43
N ALA A 229 -14.78 -7.53 3.20
CA ALA A 229 -14.05 -6.34 2.76
C ALA A 229 -12.57 -6.40 3.20
N THR A 230 -11.99 -7.60 3.16
CA THR A 230 -10.65 -7.94 3.67
C THR A 230 -9.49 -7.45 2.81
N GLY A 231 -9.79 -6.76 1.70
CA GLY A 231 -8.81 -6.16 0.81
C GLY A 231 -7.95 -7.19 0.07
N ALA A 232 -6.70 -6.81 -0.21
CA ALA A 232 -5.73 -7.65 -0.92
C ALA A 232 -4.35 -7.67 -0.26
N ARG A 233 -3.53 -8.65 -0.65
CA ARG A 233 -2.13 -8.81 -0.24
C ARG A 233 -1.21 -8.62 -1.44
N GLU A 234 0.05 -8.27 -1.18
CA GLU A 234 1.01 -8.00 -2.26
C GLU A 234 1.47 -9.28 -2.96
N LYS A 235 1.53 -9.23 -4.29
CA LYS A 235 2.25 -10.23 -5.09
C LYS A 235 3.74 -10.05 -4.90
N MET A 236 4.45 -11.16 -4.99
CA MET A 236 5.89 -11.21 -4.81
C MET A 236 6.54 -11.81 -6.07
N LEU A 237 7.84 -11.56 -6.25
CA LEU A 237 8.62 -12.15 -7.31
C LEU A 237 9.61 -13.19 -6.77
N VAL A 238 9.91 -14.16 -7.63
CA VAL A 238 10.96 -15.15 -7.45
C VAL A 238 12.15 -14.67 -8.29
N PHE A 239 13.26 -14.38 -7.62
CA PHE A 239 14.53 -14.00 -8.24
C PHE A 239 15.67 -14.27 -7.23
N PRO A 240 16.91 -14.47 -7.69
CA PRO A 240 18.07 -14.60 -6.81
C PRO A 240 18.17 -13.49 -5.76
N GLY A 241 18.32 -13.88 -4.49
CA GLY A 241 18.38 -12.94 -3.36
C GLY A 241 17.02 -12.39 -2.90
N ASN A 242 15.90 -12.86 -3.44
CA ASN A 242 14.56 -12.40 -3.05
C ASN A 242 14.28 -12.51 -1.53
N THR A 243 14.99 -13.36 -0.79
CA THR A 243 14.77 -13.54 0.66
C THR A 243 15.64 -12.69 1.57
N LEU A 244 16.58 -11.91 1.01
CA LEU A 244 17.46 -11.04 1.78
C LEU A 244 16.66 -10.02 2.63
N PRO A 245 17.03 -9.80 3.90
CA PRO A 245 16.54 -8.65 4.65
C PRO A 245 16.77 -7.35 3.88
N GLY A 246 15.71 -6.56 3.72
CA GLY A 246 15.69 -5.39 2.84
C GLY A 246 14.88 -5.60 1.56
N VAL A 247 14.51 -6.83 1.20
CA VAL A 247 13.57 -7.13 0.12
C VAL A 247 12.16 -7.34 0.70
N TYR A 248 11.25 -6.41 0.44
CA TYR A 248 9.87 -6.49 0.95
C TYR A 248 8.87 -5.70 0.11
N GLY A 249 7.58 -5.88 0.38
CA GLY A 249 6.51 -5.18 -0.32
C GLY A 249 6.47 -3.68 -0.05
N ALA A 250 5.96 -2.91 -1.01
CA ALA A 250 5.69 -1.49 -0.86
C ALA A 250 4.72 -1.18 0.30
N GLY A 251 3.75 -2.07 0.56
CA GLY A 251 2.84 -1.96 1.70
C GLY A 251 3.55 -2.07 3.05
N ALA A 252 4.56 -2.95 3.15
CA ALA A 252 5.40 -3.05 4.34
C ALA A 252 6.20 -1.75 4.57
N PHE A 253 6.79 -1.23 3.50
CA PHE A 253 7.49 0.06 3.52
C PHE A 253 6.59 1.22 3.99
N GLN A 254 5.43 1.38 3.36
CA GLN A 254 4.48 2.44 3.71
C GLN A 254 3.96 2.30 5.15
N THR A 255 3.84 1.07 5.65
CA THR A 255 3.47 0.83 7.05
C THR A 255 4.49 1.43 8.02
N LEU A 256 5.79 1.17 7.81
CA LEU A 256 6.83 1.73 8.67
C LEU A 256 6.91 3.25 8.53
N VAL A 257 6.92 3.74 7.29
CA VAL A 257 7.20 5.15 7.00
C VAL A 257 6.01 6.05 7.32
N ASN A 258 4.79 5.67 6.91
CA ASN A 258 3.62 6.55 7.00
C ASN A 258 2.75 6.31 8.23
N ARG A 259 2.66 5.06 8.73
CA ARG A 259 1.90 4.76 9.96
C ARG A 259 2.78 4.86 11.19
N ASP A 260 3.95 4.21 11.16
CA ASP A 260 4.81 4.10 12.34
C ASP A 260 5.82 5.25 12.47
N LEU A 261 5.97 6.06 11.41
CA LEU A 261 6.90 7.20 11.32
C LEU A 261 8.37 6.78 11.49
N VAL A 262 8.73 5.57 11.10
CA VAL A 262 10.09 5.03 11.16
C VAL A 262 10.70 4.98 9.76
N LYS A 263 11.89 5.54 9.60
CA LYS A 263 12.62 5.48 8.33
C LYS A 263 13.02 4.03 8.03
N ALA A 264 12.39 3.42 7.02
CA ALA A 264 12.58 2.01 6.69
C ALA A 264 13.86 1.71 5.87
N ALA A 265 14.41 2.72 5.19
CA ALA A 265 15.52 2.59 4.25
C ALA A 265 16.27 3.93 4.12
N GLU A 266 17.49 3.90 3.61
CA GLU A 266 18.20 5.13 3.19
C GLU A 266 18.12 5.30 1.66
N ASN A 267 18.29 4.22 0.91
CA ASN A 267 18.26 4.17 -0.55
C ASN A 267 17.39 3.00 -1.01
N ILE A 268 16.27 3.29 -1.67
CA ILE A 268 15.37 2.27 -2.20
C ILE A 268 15.49 2.13 -3.71
N PHE A 269 15.30 0.90 -4.20
CA PHE A 269 14.97 0.64 -5.60
C PHE A 269 13.59 -0.03 -5.67
N ILE A 270 12.82 0.24 -6.72
CA ILE A 270 11.41 -0.21 -6.82
C ILE A 270 11.23 -1.11 -8.05
N VAL A 271 10.54 -2.23 -7.87
CA VAL A 271 10.12 -3.13 -8.95
C VAL A 271 8.60 -3.04 -9.12
N GLY A 272 8.15 -2.59 -10.28
CA GLY A 272 6.74 -2.41 -10.64
C GLY A 272 6.36 -0.94 -10.82
N GLY A 273 5.91 -0.57 -12.02
CA GLY A 273 5.45 0.76 -12.41
C GLY A 273 3.94 0.95 -12.30
N GLY A 274 3.25 0.13 -11.49
CA GLY A 274 1.87 0.36 -11.10
C GLY A 274 1.71 1.51 -10.09
N ASN A 275 0.47 1.93 -9.82
CA ASN A 275 0.18 3.01 -8.86
C ASN A 275 0.86 2.80 -7.50
N VAL A 276 0.89 1.56 -6.99
CA VAL A 276 1.54 1.23 -5.71
C VAL A 276 3.03 1.56 -5.72
N GLY A 277 3.77 1.16 -6.77
CA GLY A 277 5.20 1.41 -6.88
C GLY A 277 5.52 2.89 -7.05
N LEU A 278 4.79 3.57 -7.94
CA LEU A 278 4.94 5.00 -8.20
C LEU A 278 4.68 5.85 -6.93
N ILE A 279 3.60 5.54 -6.21
CA ILE A 279 3.25 6.25 -4.98
C ILE A 279 4.20 5.90 -3.83
N ALA A 280 4.68 4.65 -3.72
CA ALA A 280 5.68 4.30 -2.72
C ALA A 280 6.99 5.10 -2.92
N GLY A 281 7.42 5.30 -4.17
CA GLY A 281 8.54 6.20 -4.49
C GLY A 281 8.28 7.63 -4.03
N TYR A 282 7.06 8.15 -4.27
CA TYR A 282 6.71 9.50 -3.86
C TYR A 282 6.69 9.65 -2.33
N HIS A 283 6.13 8.69 -1.62
CA HIS A 283 6.16 8.64 -0.15
C HIS A 283 7.59 8.55 0.40
N ALA A 284 8.48 7.81 -0.27
CA ALA A 284 9.89 7.74 0.12
C ALA A 284 10.55 9.12 0.07
N ILE A 285 10.35 9.87 -1.01
CA ILE A 285 10.89 11.23 -1.14
C ILE A 285 10.30 12.16 -0.07
N GLN A 286 8.99 12.08 0.20
CA GLN A 286 8.36 12.85 1.29
C GLN A 286 8.97 12.55 2.67
N ALA A 287 9.40 11.31 2.89
CA ALA A 287 10.07 10.86 4.10
C ALA A 287 11.60 11.10 4.13
N GLY A 288 12.17 11.75 3.11
CA GLY A 288 13.61 11.98 3.01
C GLY A 288 14.43 10.70 2.76
N ILE A 289 13.83 9.73 2.07
CA ILE A 289 14.47 8.50 1.60
C ILE A 289 14.79 8.65 0.12
N ASN A 290 15.99 8.24 -0.28
CA ASN A 290 16.42 8.34 -1.68
C ASN A 290 15.79 7.22 -2.52
N VAL A 291 15.32 7.55 -3.72
CA VAL A 291 14.78 6.59 -4.69
C VAL A 291 15.76 6.48 -5.85
N VAL A 292 16.52 5.39 -5.85
CA VAL A 292 17.62 5.15 -6.79
C VAL A 292 17.09 4.90 -8.22
N GLY A 293 15.93 4.24 -8.32
CA GLY A 293 15.26 3.99 -9.58
C GLY A 293 14.03 3.12 -9.43
N LEU A 294 13.30 2.99 -10.54
CA LEU A 294 12.15 2.12 -10.68
C LEU A 294 12.25 1.35 -12.00
N ILE A 295 11.86 0.07 -11.98
CA ILE A 295 11.72 -0.74 -13.20
C ILE A 295 10.27 -1.15 -13.43
N GLU A 296 9.89 -1.23 -14.70
CA GLU A 296 8.62 -1.78 -15.18
C GLU A 296 8.91 -2.79 -16.29
N ALA A 297 8.29 -3.97 -16.19
CA ALA A 297 8.49 -5.03 -17.16
C ALA A 297 7.78 -4.74 -18.50
N LEU A 298 6.66 -4.00 -18.45
CA LEU A 298 5.93 -3.55 -19.62
C LEU A 298 6.62 -2.38 -20.35
N PRO A 299 6.26 -2.10 -21.62
CA PRO A 299 6.78 -0.95 -22.37
C PRO A 299 6.50 0.42 -21.73
N GLN A 300 5.46 0.50 -20.90
CA GLN A 300 5.01 1.70 -20.19
C GLN A 300 4.55 1.33 -18.78
N CYS A 301 4.57 2.30 -17.86
CA CYS A 301 4.05 2.13 -16.52
C CYS A 301 2.55 1.79 -16.56
N GLY A 302 2.13 0.83 -15.73
CA GLY A 302 0.72 0.46 -15.60
C GLY A 302 -0.09 1.42 -14.72
N GLY A 303 0.58 2.23 -13.89
CA GLY A 303 -0.06 3.27 -13.08
C GLY A 303 -0.40 4.52 -13.88
N TYR A 304 -1.12 5.45 -13.26
CA TYR A 304 -1.53 6.70 -13.89
C TYR A 304 -0.32 7.54 -14.29
N LYS A 305 -0.38 8.11 -15.50
CA LYS A 305 0.71 8.90 -16.08
C LYS A 305 1.13 10.08 -15.20
N VAL A 306 0.16 10.72 -14.55
CA VAL A 306 0.42 11.81 -13.58
C VAL A 306 1.23 11.37 -12.35
N HIS A 307 1.18 10.09 -11.95
CA HIS A 307 2.05 9.56 -10.89
C HIS A 307 3.46 9.27 -11.39
N GLU A 308 3.57 8.73 -12.60
CA GLU A 308 4.85 8.52 -13.27
C GLU A 308 5.60 9.85 -13.46
N ASP A 309 4.92 10.85 -14.02
CA ASP A 309 5.48 12.18 -14.26
C ASP A 309 5.88 12.87 -12.96
N LYS A 310 5.08 12.70 -11.90
CA LYS A 310 5.41 13.21 -10.58
C LYS A 310 6.75 12.68 -10.08
N LEU A 311 7.08 11.40 -10.30
CA LEU A 311 8.39 10.86 -9.94
C LEU A 311 9.51 11.33 -10.88
N LYS A 312 9.25 11.36 -12.19
CA LYS A 312 10.23 11.81 -13.19
C LYS A 312 10.69 13.25 -12.96
N ARG A 313 9.74 14.16 -12.64
CA ARG A 313 10.01 15.55 -12.26
C ARG A 313 10.94 15.67 -11.04
N LEU A 314 10.97 14.65 -10.18
CA LEU A 314 11.84 14.60 -8.99
C LEU A 314 13.20 13.96 -9.29
N GLY A 315 13.45 13.57 -10.54
CA GLY A 315 14.70 13.00 -11.00
C GLY A 315 14.82 11.50 -10.79
N VAL A 316 13.72 10.78 -10.55
CA VAL A 316 13.74 9.32 -10.41
C VAL A 316 13.79 8.68 -11.80
N PRO A 317 14.83 7.88 -12.11
CA PRO A 317 14.89 7.16 -13.38
C PRO A 317 13.88 5.99 -13.38
N ILE A 318 13.15 5.86 -14.49
CA ILE A 318 12.17 4.79 -14.71
C ILE A 318 12.61 4.00 -15.94
N TYR A 319 12.94 2.73 -15.75
CA TYR A 319 13.37 1.81 -16.81
C TYR A 319 12.21 0.88 -17.19
N THR A 320 11.59 1.11 -18.35
CA THR A 320 10.53 0.24 -18.88
C THR A 320 11.14 -0.90 -19.70
N LYS A 321 10.41 -2.01 -19.90
CA LYS A 321 10.95 -3.26 -20.44
C LYS A 321 12.14 -3.78 -19.64
N HIS A 322 12.16 -3.63 -18.33
CA HIS A 322 13.23 -4.15 -17.47
C HIS A 322 12.66 -4.99 -16.33
N THR A 323 13.41 -6.00 -15.90
CA THR A 323 13.10 -6.79 -14.70
C THR A 323 14.30 -6.86 -13.77
N VAL A 324 14.05 -7.26 -12.53
CA VAL A 324 15.10 -7.58 -11.56
C VAL A 324 15.72 -8.92 -11.95
N ILE A 325 17.06 -8.95 -12.05
CA ILE A 325 17.84 -10.17 -12.22
C ILE A 325 18.21 -10.71 -10.84
N SER A 326 18.70 -9.86 -9.94
CA SER A 326 19.08 -10.28 -8.59
C SER A 326 19.00 -9.14 -7.58
N ALA A 327 18.77 -9.49 -6.32
CA ALA A 327 19.17 -8.67 -5.18
C ALA A 327 20.45 -9.26 -4.59
N ASN A 328 21.42 -8.42 -4.30
CA ASN A 328 22.75 -8.88 -3.94
C ASN A 328 23.14 -8.44 -2.53
N GLY A 329 23.87 -9.31 -1.85
CA GLY A 329 24.42 -9.09 -0.51
C GLY A 329 24.47 -10.39 0.27
N LYS A 330 25.23 -10.39 1.38
CA LYS A 330 25.41 -11.58 2.22
C LYS A 330 24.31 -11.69 3.28
N ASP A 331 24.24 -10.70 4.17
CA ASP A 331 23.33 -10.75 5.32
C ASP A 331 22.06 -9.90 5.11
N LYS A 332 22.13 -8.96 4.17
CA LYS A 332 21.08 -8.02 3.78
C LYS A 332 21.37 -7.56 2.37
N ILE A 333 20.40 -6.90 1.75
CA ILE A 333 20.62 -6.28 0.45
C ILE A 333 21.62 -5.11 0.53
N GLU A 334 22.51 -5.04 -0.45
CA GLU A 334 23.52 -4.00 -0.64
C GLU A 334 23.47 -3.42 -2.06
N SER A 335 22.99 -4.20 -3.03
CA SER A 335 22.73 -3.74 -4.39
C SER A 335 21.64 -4.57 -5.06
N ILE A 336 21.18 -4.13 -6.23
CA ILE A 336 20.37 -4.92 -7.15
C ILE A 336 20.97 -4.92 -8.54
N THR A 337 20.66 -5.95 -9.32
CA THR A 337 20.97 -6.00 -10.75
C THR A 337 19.67 -6.11 -11.53
N ILE A 338 19.52 -5.27 -12.55
CA ILE A 338 18.37 -5.25 -13.47
C ILE A 338 18.85 -5.59 -14.87
N GLY A 339 17.94 -6.04 -15.75
CA GLY A 339 18.22 -6.24 -17.16
C GLY A 339 17.02 -5.92 -18.03
N LYS A 340 17.29 -5.58 -19.29
CA LYS A 340 16.26 -5.31 -20.28
C LYS A 340 15.64 -6.61 -20.78
N LEU A 341 14.33 -6.61 -20.94
CA LEU A 341 13.55 -7.74 -21.43
C LEU A 341 13.48 -7.71 -22.97
N MET A 342 13.66 -8.88 -23.57
CA MET A 342 13.36 -9.16 -24.97
C MET A 342 11.88 -9.49 -25.16
N GLY A 343 11.42 -9.61 -26.40
CA GLY A 343 10.04 -10.01 -26.71
C GLY A 343 9.63 -11.39 -26.15
N SER A 344 10.61 -12.26 -25.86
CA SER A 344 10.43 -13.57 -25.22
C SER A 344 10.37 -13.54 -23.69
N TRP A 345 10.47 -12.37 -23.06
CA TRP A 345 10.65 -12.18 -21.60
C TRP A 345 12.00 -12.66 -21.03
N ASP A 346 12.93 -13.07 -21.90
CA ASP A 346 14.32 -13.30 -21.53
C ASP A 346 15.08 -11.98 -21.36
N ILE A 347 16.18 -12.01 -20.61
CA ILE A 347 17.08 -10.86 -20.46
C ILE A 347 17.91 -10.70 -21.74
N GLU A 348 17.99 -9.47 -22.26
CA GLU A 348 18.90 -9.08 -23.34
C GLU A 348 20.34 -9.02 -22.78
N PRO A 349 21.27 -9.90 -23.20
CA PRO A 349 22.62 -9.94 -22.66
C PRO A 349 23.37 -8.62 -22.88
N GLY A 350 24.14 -8.18 -21.89
CA GLY A 350 24.91 -6.92 -21.93
C GLY A 350 24.10 -5.68 -21.56
N THR A 351 22.81 -5.84 -21.22
CA THR A 351 21.95 -4.73 -20.75
C THR A 351 21.88 -4.63 -19.22
N GLU A 352 22.64 -5.46 -18.51
CA GLU A 352 22.62 -5.55 -17.07
C GLU A 352 23.14 -4.25 -16.43
N LYS A 353 22.45 -3.79 -15.39
CA LYS A 353 22.84 -2.61 -14.62
C LYS A 353 22.72 -2.91 -13.13
N THR A 354 23.78 -2.62 -12.38
CA THR A 354 23.82 -2.83 -10.92
C THR A 354 23.70 -1.50 -10.20
N PHE A 355 22.83 -1.40 -9.19
CA PHE A 355 22.62 -0.18 -8.40
C PHE A 355 22.79 -0.47 -6.92
N ALA A 356 23.58 0.35 -6.21
CA ALA A 356 23.68 0.28 -4.76
C ALA A 356 22.36 0.74 -4.10
N CYS A 357 21.79 -0.10 -3.24
CA CYS A 357 20.60 0.24 -2.46
C CYS A 357 20.52 -0.65 -1.21
N ASP A 358 19.87 -0.15 -0.15
CA ASP A 358 19.75 -0.88 1.11
C ASP A 358 18.37 -1.51 1.33
N THR A 359 17.47 -1.33 0.35
CA THR A 359 16.13 -1.88 0.29
C THR A 359 15.64 -2.01 -1.16
N LEU A 360 14.97 -3.12 -1.47
CA LEU A 360 14.25 -3.35 -2.72
C LEU A 360 12.75 -3.49 -2.43
N LEU A 361 11.94 -2.61 -3.01
CA LEU A 361 10.48 -2.67 -2.91
C LEU A 361 9.89 -3.48 -4.06
N ILE A 362 9.07 -4.47 -3.72
CA ILE A 362 8.32 -5.27 -4.70
C ILE A 362 6.88 -4.75 -4.76
N ALA A 363 6.46 -4.25 -5.92
CA ALA A 363 5.16 -3.63 -6.16
C ALA A 363 4.53 -4.13 -7.48
N VAL A 364 4.50 -5.45 -7.67
CA VAL A 364 4.16 -6.13 -8.95
C VAL A 364 2.70 -6.61 -9.01
N GLY A 365 1.82 -5.92 -8.29
CA GLY A 365 0.39 -6.24 -8.21
C GLY A 365 -0.03 -6.86 -6.88
N LEU A 366 -1.32 -7.21 -6.80
CA LEU A 366 -1.98 -7.68 -5.59
C LEU A 366 -2.76 -8.97 -5.86
N ASP A 367 -2.91 -9.79 -4.83
CA ASP A 367 -3.79 -10.97 -4.77
C ASP A 367 -4.92 -10.68 -3.76
N PRO A 368 -6.20 -10.83 -4.15
CA PRO A 368 -7.31 -10.65 -3.22
C PRO A 368 -7.20 -11.51 -1.95
N VAL A 369 -7.74 -10.99 -0.85
CA VAL A 369 -7.99 -11.74 0.38
C VAL A 369 -9.46 -12.09 0.39
N ASP A 370 -9.82 -13.16 -0.30
CA ASP A 370 -11.21 -13.57 -0.56
C ASP A 370 -11.54 -14.93 0.08
N GLU A 371 -10.63 -15.51 0.87
CA GLU A 371 -10.78 -16.88 1.36
C GLU A 371 -12.02 -17.07 2.24
N PHE A 372 -12.40 -16.02 2.98
CA PHE A 372 -13.61 -15.99 3.78
C PHE A 372 -14.88 -16.01 2.92
N TYR A 373 -14.90 -15.29 1.80
CA TYR A 373 -16.04 -15.26 0.89
C TYR A 373 -16.32 -16.66 0.32
N HIS A 374 -15.30 -17.30 -0.24
CA HIS A 374 -15.42 -18.65 -0.79
C HIS A 374 -15.87 -19.68 0.26
N LYS A 375 -15.42 -19.54 1.52
CA LYS A 375 -15.86 -20.43 2.60
C LYS A 375 -17.30 -20.19 3.03
N ALA A 376 -17.73 -18.94 3.15
CA ALA A 376 -19.12 -18.61 3.43
C ALA A 376 -20.05 -19.16 2.33
N GLN A 377 -19.68 -19.01 1.05
CA GLN A 377 -20.43 -19.58 -0.07
C GLN A 377 -20.52 -21.12 0.02
N GLN A 378 -19.40 -21.79 0.29
CA GLN A 378 -19.39 -23.25 0.45
C GLN A 378 -20.34 -23.74 1.55
N PHE A 379 -20.55 -22.93 2.59
CA PHE A 379 -21.45 -23.24 3.70
C PHE A 379 -22.85 -22.62 3.54
N ASN A 380 -23.21 -22.15 2.34
CA ASN A 380 -24.51 -21.57 2.01
C ASN A 380 -24.92 -20.40 2.91
N MET A 381 -23.95 -19.61 3.38
CA MET A 381 -24.23 -18.37 4.10
C MET A 381 -24.60 -17.26 3.12
N LYS A 382 -25.45 -16.32 3.55
CA LYS A 382 -25.71 -15.09 2.79
C LYS A 382 -24.50 -14.16 2.88
N VAL A 383 -23.73 -14.06 1.81
CA VAL A 383 -22.44 -13.37 1.81
C VAL A 383 -22.25 -12.50 0.56
N TRP A 384 -21.67 -11.31 0.78
CA TRP A 384 -21.26 -10.33 -0.23
C TRP A 384 -19.76 -10.05 -0.10
N ILE A 385 -19.16 -9.47 -1.14
CA ILE A 385 -17.73 -9.15 -1.19
C ILE A 385 -17.52 -7.80 -1.87
N ALA A 386 -16.64 -6.96 -1.32
CA ALA A 386 -16.41 -5.61 -1.81
C ALA A 386 -14.92 -5.20 -1.76
N GLY A 387 -14.58 -4.14 -2.51
CA GLY A 387 -13.22 -3.60 -2.61
C GLY A 387 -12.21 -4.57 -3.21
N ASP A 388 -10.94 -4.44 -2.82
CA ASP A 388 -9.85 -5.27 -3.35
C ASP A 388 -9.98 -6.78 -3.02
N ALA A 389 -10.89 -7.16 -2.13
CA ALA A 389 -11.24 -8.56 -1.92
C ALA A 389 -12.03 -9.13 -3.11
N GLN A 390 -12.83 -8.30 -3.77
CA GLN A 390 -13.59 -8.67 -4.97
C GLN A 390 -12.74 -8.47 -6.24
N GLU A 391 -12.13 -7.30 -6.37
CA GLU A 391 -11.43 -6.88 -7.59
C GLU A 391 -10.40 -5.79 -7.25
N ILE A 392 -9.18 -5.94 -7.75
CA ILE A 392 -8.10 -4.98 -7.51
C ILE A 392 -8.35 -3.70 -8.29
N ALA A 393 -8.57 -2.59 -7.57
CA ALA A 393 -8.87 -1.30 -8.19
C ALA A 393 -8.30 -0.11 -7.37
N GLU A 394 -8.64 1.11 -7.78
CA GLU A 394 -8.33 2.34 -7.04
C GLU A 394 -9.20 2.42 -5.76
N ALA A 395 -8.76 3.12 -4.70
CA ALA A 395 -9.53 3.17 -3.45
C ALA A 395 -10.90 3.85 -3.61
N SER A 396 -11.05 4.77 -4.57
CA SER A 396 -12.35 5.33 -4.97
C SER A 396 -13.32 4.25 -5.42
N ALA A 397 -12.88 3.28 -6.23
CA ALA A 397 -13.68 2.12 -6.62
C ALA A 397 -14.00 1.22 -5.42
N ALA A 398 -13.09 1.08 -4.46
CA ALA A 398 -13.36 0.35 -3.22
C ALA A 398 -14.46 1.01 -2.37
N ILE A 399 -14.51 2.34 -2.29
CA ILE A 399 -15.60 3.08 -1.63
C ILE A 399 -16.94 2.75 -2.29
N PHE A 400 -17.02 2.84 -3.62
CA PHE A 400 -18.26 2.58 -4.36
C PHE A 400 -18.75 1.14 -4.25
N THR A 401 -17.87 0.16 -4.44
CA THR A 401 -18.24 -1.25 -4.29
C THR A 401 -18.77 -1.54 -2.89
N GLY A 402 -18.18 -0.94 -1.84
CA GLY A 402 -18.73 -1.00 -0.48
C GLY A 402 -20.16 -0.47 -0.39
N LYS A 403 -20.43 0.69 -1.00
CA LYS A 403 -21.78 1.28 -1.03
C LYS A 403 -22.79 0.38 -1.74
N ILE A 404 -22.44 -0.10 -2.94
CA ILE A 404 -23.30 -0.96 -3.77
C ILE A 404 -23.67 -2.25 -3.03
N GLU A 405 -22.69 -2.92 -2.42
CA GLU A 405 -22.93 -4.19 -1.72
C GLU A 405 -23.76 -3.98 -0.44
N ALA A 406 -23.63 -2.85 0.25
CA ALA A 406 -24.53 -2.49 1.36
C ALA A 406 -25.98 -2.28 0.89
N LEU A 407 -26.19 -1.59 -0.23
CA LEU A 407 -27.53 -1.41 -0.81
C LEU A 407 -28.14 -2.76 -1.24
N LYS A 408 -27.34 -3.68 -1.79
CA LYS A 408 -27.79 -5.05 -2.09
C LYS A 408 -28.21 -5.81 -0.83
N ILE A 409 -27.46 -5.67 0.27
CA ILE A 409 -27.82 -6.25 1.58
C ILE A 409 -29.13 -5.64 2.09
N LEU A 410 -29.29 -4.32 2.04
CA LEU A 410 -30.53 -3.63 2.45
C LEU A 410 -31.75 -4.13 1.65
N LYS A 411 -31.60 -4.29 0.34
CA LYS A 411 -32.63 -4.86 -0.53
C LYS A 411 -33.02 -6.28 -0.11
N GLU A 412 -32.03 -7.11 0.22
CA GLU A 412 -32.24 -8.48 0.70
C GLU A 412 -32.91 -8.53 2.09
N ILE A 413 -32.66 -7.54 2.95
CA ILE A 413 -33.34 -7.38 4.24
C ILE A 413 -34.79 -6.89 4.06
N GLY A 414 -35.10 -6.28 2.91
CA GLY A 414 -36.41 -5.68 2.61
C GLY A 414 -36.50 -4.19 2.96
N VAL A 415 -35.36 -3.50 3.11
CA VAL A 415 -35.31 -2.05 3.29
C VAL A 415 -35.41 -1.36 1.92
N PRO A 416 -36.32 -0.38 1.74
CA PRO A 416 -36.41 0.38 0.50
C PRO A 416 -35.12 1.14 0.20
N LEU A 417 -34.69 1.12 -1.07
CA LEU A 417 -33.48 1.81 -1.50
C LEU A 417 -33.75 3.29 -1.81
N THR A 418 -32.81 4.14 -1.43
CA THR A 418 -32.82 5.58 -1.72
C THR A 418 -32.06 5.95 -2.99
N GLU A 419 -31.23 5.04 -3.50
CA GLU A 419 -30.34 5.25 -4.65
C GLU A 419 -30.61 4.20 -5.75
N ASN A 420 -30.36 4.57 -7.00
CA ASN A 420 -30.45 3.67 -8.13
C ASN A 420 -29.18 2.80 -8.22
N LEU A 421 -29.33 1.50 -7.97
CA LEU A 421 -28.22 0.54 -8.01
C LEU A 421 -27.56 0.45 -9.39
N GLU A 422 -28.33 0.54 -10.48
CA GLU A 422 -27.81 0.40 -11.84
C GLU A 422 -26.88 1.56 -12.20
N GLU A 423 -27.30 2.80 -11.89
CA GLU A 423 -26.48 4.00 -12.09
C GLU A 423 -25.18 3.97 -11.28
N LEU A 424 -25.23 3.48 -10.04
CA LEU A 424 -24.03 3.34 -9.19
C LEU A 424 -23.08 2.27 -9.73
N GLU A 425 -23.61 1.16 -10.24
CA GLU A 425 -22.81 0.10 -10.85
C GLU A 425 -22.13 0.60 -12.13
N ASP A 426 -22.84 1.34 -12.97
CA ASP A 426 -22.28 1.98 -14.17
C ASP A 426 -21.17 2.97 -13.80
N PHE A 427 -21.40 3.81 -12.80
CA PHE A 427 -20.38 4.75 -12.32
C PHE A 427 -19.15 4.02 -11.74
N ALA A 428 -19.36 2.96 -10.95
CA ALA A 428 -18.26 2.15 -10.42
C ALA A 428 -17.46 1.47 -11.53
N ASN A 429 -18.12 0.98 -12.59
CA ASN A 429 -17.46 0.39 -13.75
C ASN A 429 -16.61 1.43 -14.50
N LEU A 430 -17.11 2.66 -14.66
CA LEU A 430 -16.34 3.77 -15.23
C LEU A 430 -15.08 4.06 -14.40
N MET A 431 -15.19 4.09 -13.07
CA MET A 431 -14.07 4.34 -12.15
C MET A 431 -13.00 3.23 -12.18
N LYS A 432 -13.40 1.99 -12.45
CA LYS A 432 -12.51 0.83 -12.52
C LYS A 432 -11.82 0.67 -13.87
N ALA A 433 -12.38 1.25 -14.92
CA ALA A 433 -11.88 1.09 -16.27
C ALA A 433 -10.41 1.50 -16.36
N LYS A 434 -9.62 0.70 -17.09
CA LYS A 434 -8.23 1.07 -17.39
C LYS A 434 -8.26 2.34 -18.23
N PRO A 435 -7.57 3.41 -17.82
CA PRO A 435 -7.54 4.63 -18.61
C PRO A 435 -6.86 4.37 -19.97
N PRO A 436 -7.26 5.11 -21.03
CA PRO A 436 -6.60 5.03 -22.32
C PRO A 436 -5.13 5.47 -22.22
N ASP A 437 -4.38 5.23 -23.29
CA ASP A 437 -3.00 5.69 -23.38
C ASP A 437 -2.94 7.23 -23.34
N PRO A 438 -1.86 7.82 -22.77
CA PRO A 438 -1.71 9.27 -22.74
C PRO A 438 -1.75 9.89 -24.14
N ILE A 439 -2.45 11.00 -24.28
CA ILE A 439 -2.59 11.75 -25.52
C ILE A 439 -1.62 12.94 -25.56
N GLN A 440 -1.40 13.49 -26.75
CA GLN A 440 -0.69 14.75 -26.89
C GLN A 440 -1.68 15.90 -26.70
N THR A 441 -1.40 16.80 -25.75
CA THR A 441 -2.23 17.98 -25.48
C THR A 441 -1.64 19.20 -26.19
N GLU A 442 -2.48 20.03 -26.80
CA GLU A 442 -2.04 21.30 -27.36
C GLU A 442 -1.65 22.29 -26.25
N VAL A 443 -0.57 23.05 -26.48
CA VAL A 443 -0.16 24.10 -25.55
C VAL A 443 -1.06 25.31 -25.75
N ILE A 444 -1.69 25.77 -24.65
CA ILE A 444 -2.54 26.96 -24.66
C ILE A 444 -1.78 28.17 -25.22
N GLN A 445 -2.32 28.79 -26.28
CA GLN A 445 -1.72 29.94 -26.95
C GLN A 445 -1.99 31.29 -26.25
N LYS A 446 -2.70 31.30 -25.12
CA LYS A 446 -2.95 32.53 -24.36
C LYS A 446 -1.63 33.14 -23.87
N GLU A 447 -1.43 34.43 -24.13
CA GLU A 447 -0.23 35.20 -23.75
C GLU A 447 -0.54 36.34 -22.76
N GLU A 448 -1.81 36.52 -22.39
CA GLU A 448 -2.25 37.64 -21.56
C GLU A 448 -3.03 37.18 -20.32
N GLY A 449 -3.17 38.08 -19.34
CA GLY A 449 -3.93 37.80 -18.12
C GLY A 449 -3.25 36.77 -17.22
N ILE A 450 -4.08 36.04 -16.48
CA ILE A 450 -3.66 34.94 -15.61
C ILE A 450 -4.55 33.74 -15.89
N PHE A 451 -3.98 32.55 -15.96
CA PHE A 451 -4.73 31.34 -16.30
C PHE A 451 -4.05 30.08 -15.75
N PRO A 452 -4.82 29.03 -15.41
CA PRO A 452 -4.27 27.74 -15.07
C PRO A 452 -3.76 27.03 -16.34
N LEU A 453 -2.71 26.25 -16.18
CA LEU A 453 -2.20 25.35 -17.22
C LEU A 453 -2.21 23.92 -16.69
N PHE A 454 -2.81 23.01 -17.47
CA PHE A 454 -2.96 21.60 -17.13
C PHE A 454 -1.88 20.79 -17.83
N HIS A 455 -1.15 20.01 -17.04
CA HIS A 455 -0.07 19.12 -17.49
C HIS A 455 -0.46 17.65 -17.37
N CYS A 456 -1.75 17.36 -17.16
CA CYS A 456 -2.31 16.03 -17.28
C CYS A 456 -2.61 15.75 -18.75
N ASN A 457 -2.20 14.57 -19.22
CA ASN A 457 -2.34 14.16 -20.60
C ASN A 457 -2.90 12.74 -20.74
N GLN A 458 -3.50 12.20 -19.66
CA GLN A 458 -4.17 10.91 -19.67
C GLN A 458 -5.57 11.10 -19.09
N GLU A 459 -6.56 10.58 -19.80
CA GLU A 459 -7.96 10.57 -19.39
C GLU A 459 -8.14 9.60 -18.21
N ILE A 460 -8.19 10.15 -17.01
CA ILE A 460 -8.44 9.44 -15.76
C ILE A 460 -9.64 10.06 -15.06
N PRO A 461 -10.47 9.30 -14.35
CA PRO A 461 -11.62 9.86 -13.64
C PRO A 461 -11.17 10.79 -12.50
N CYS A 462 -11.31 12.10 -12.68
CA CYS A 462 -10.80 13.11 -11.75
C CYS A 462 -11.42 14.50 -11.99
N ASN A 463 -12.19 15.02 -11.04
CA ASN A 463 -12.78 16.37 -11.10
C ASN A 463 -12.36 17.41 -10.01
N PRO A 464 -11.41 17.21 -9.08
CA PRO A 464 -11.15 18.22 -8.03
C PRO A 464 -10.84 19.64 -8.53
N CYS A 465 -10.20 19.78 -9.70
CA CYS A 465 -9.86 21.09 -10.24
C CYS A 465 -11.06 21.86 -10.82
N THR A 466 -12.07 21.15 -11.35
CA THR A 466 -13.31 21.76 -11.86
C THR A 466 -14.15 22.23 -10.68
N THR A 467 -14.30 21.38 -9.66
CA THR A 467 -15.14 21.64 -8.48
C THR A 467 -14.63 22.80 -7.62
N VAL A 468 -13.30 22.94 -7.48
CA VAL A 468 -12.73 23.98 -6.59
C VAL A 468 -12.67 25.38 -7.21
N CYS A 469 -13.01 25.52 -8.51
CA CYS A 469 -12.91 26.80 -9.20
C CYS A 469 -14.09 27.72 -8.81
N PRO A 470 -13.86 28.82 -8.07
CA PRO A 470 -14.95 29.69 -7.61
C PRO A 470 -15.63 30.44 -8.76
N GLN A 471 -14.98 30.52 -9.92
CA GLN A 471 -15.49 31.17 -11.12
C GLN A 471 -16.03 30.16 -12.16
N GLN A 472 -16.01 28.86 -11.86
CA GLN A 472 -16.50 27.77 -12.73
C GLN A 472 -15.92 27.80 -14.16
N GLN A 473 -14.66 28.22 -14.29
CA GLN A 473 -13.96 28.36 -15.58
C GLN A 473 -13.10 27.14 -15.96
N ILE A 474 -13.12 26.09 -15.15
CA ILE A 474 -12.41 24.84 -15.43
C ILE A 474 -13.48 23.78 -15.64
N LYS A 475 -13.54 23.22 -16.86
CA LYS A 475 -14.56 22.25 -17.27
C LYS A 475 -13.91 21.03 -17.90
N THR A 476 -14.69 19.98 -18.06
CA THR A 476 -14.34 18.79 -18.86
C THR A 476 -15.32 18.67 -20.01
N VAL A 477 -14.93 17.97 -21.08
CA VAL A 477 -15.83 17.73 -22.22
C VAL A 477 -17.02 16.91 -21.74
N ASP A 478 -18.22 17.36 -22.11
CA ASP A 478 -19.51 16.77 -21.71
C ASP A 478 -19.70 16.59 -20.19
N ASP A 479 -19.00 17.39 -19.38
CA ASP A 479 -18.95 17.28 -17.92
C ASP A 479 -18.52 15.89 -17.40
N LEU A 480 -17.90 15.09 -18.26
CA LEU A 480 -17.40 13.76 -17.91
C LEU A 480 -16.12 13.88 -17.10
N ILE A 481 -16.09 13.28 -15.91
CA ILE A 481 -14.91 13.33 -15.03
C ILE A 481 -13.69 12.58 -15.59
N THR A 482 -13.90 11.73 -16.61
CA THR A 482 -12.84 10.98 -17.30
C THR A 482 -12.10 11.81 -18.33
N GLN A 483 -12.70 12.92 -18.78
CA GLN A 483 -12.11 13.79 -19.80
C GLN A 483 -11.08 14.75 -19.19
N LEU A 484 -10.13 15.19 -20.01
CA LEU A 484 -9.13 16.17 -19.56
C LEU A 484 -9.76 17.53 -19.26
N PRO A 485 -9.32 18.23 -18.19
CA PRO A 485 -9.81 19.55 -17.88
C PRO A 485 -9.27 20.60 -18.86
N TYR A 486 -10.11 21.57 -19.20
CA TYR A 486 -9.73 22.75 -19.98
C TYR A 486 -10.23 24.03 -19.29
N PHE A 487 -9.57 25.15 -19.59
CA PHE A 487 -9.95 26.47 -19.10
C PHE A 487 -10.81 27.19 -20.15
N THR A 488 -12.01 27.62 -19.78
CA THR A 488 -12.97 28.21 -20.74
C THR A 488 -12.63 29.64 -21.13
N ASP A 489 -11.97 30.37 -20.23
CA ASP A 489 -11.58 31.78 -20.42
C ASP A 489 -12.75 32.74 -20.66
N ASP A 490 -13.93 32.43 -20.09
CA ASP A 490 -15.14 33.26 -20.22
C ASP A 490 -15.01 34.59 -19.46
N GLN A 491 -14.15 34.67 -18.44
CA GLN A 491 -13.91 35.84 -17.61
C GLN A 491 -12.48 35.87 -17.03
N ASP A 492 -12.02 37.02 -16.56
CA ASP A 492 -10.68 37.14 -15.97
C ASP A 492 -10.51 36.22 -14.76
N CYS A 493 -9.52 35.31 -14.81
CA CYS A 493 -9.19 34.47 -13.68
C CYS A 493 -8.67 35.33 -12.51
N ILE A 494 -9.16 35.06 -11.29
CA ILE A 494 -8.72 35.79 -10.09
C ILE A 494 -7.37 35.33 -9.53
N GLY A 495 -6.83 34.19 -9.99
CA GLY A 495 -5.53 33.68 -9.54
C GLY A 495 -5.49 33.16 -8.10
N CYS A 496 -6.61 32.63 -7.58
CA CYS A 496 -6.70 32.13 -6.20
C CYS A 496 -5.67 31.01 -5.93
N GLY A 497 -5.47 30.10 -6.89
CA GLY A 497 -4.55 28.96 -6.81
C GLY A 497 -5.19 27.68 -6.27
N ASN A 498 -6.53 27.65 -6.10
CA ASN A 498 -7.25 26.47 -5.59
C ASN A 498 -7.02 25.24 -6.48
N CYS A 499 -7.12 25.39 -7.81
CA CYS A 499 -6.90 24.30 -8.77
C CYS A 499 -5.47 23.72 -8.68
N VAL A 500 -4.47 24.57 -8.44
CA VAL A 500 -3.08 24.16 -8.23
C VAL A 500 -2.93 23.38 -6.92
N ALA A 501 -3.52 23.87 -5.83
CA ALA A 501 -3.37 23.30 -4.50
C ALA A 501 -4.13 21.97 -4.30
N VAL A 502 -5.31 21.83 -4.92
CA VAL A 502 -6.15 20.62 -4.83
C VAL A 502 -5.62 19.47 -5.69
N CYS A 503 -4.91 19.77 -6.79
CA CYS A 503 -4.55 18.79 -7.82
C CYS A 503 -3.88 17.54 -7.24
N PRO A 504 -4.49 16.34 -7.37
CA PRO A 504 -3.89 15.08 -6.91
C PRO A 504 -2.58 14.74 -7.62
N GLY A 505 -2.51 15.04 -8.92
CA GLY A 505 -1.33 14.84 -9.76
C GLY A 505 -0.22 15.85 -9.54
N LEU A 506 -0.46 16.96 -8.84
CA LEU A 506 0.46 18.12 -8.81
C LEU A 506 0.87 18.57 -10.22
N ALA A 507 -0.12 18.55 -11.13
CA ALA A 507 0.04 18.72 -12.57
C ALA A 507 -0.68 19.98 -13.09
N ILE A 508 -0.94 20.95 -12.22
CA ILE A 508 -1.53 22.24 -12.60
C ILE A 508 -0.58 23.34 -12.15
N THR A 509 -0.23 24.24 -13.06
CA THR A 509 0.48 25.49 -12.74
C THR A 509 -0.43 26.69 -13.03
N LEU A 510 -0.10 27.85 -12.46
CA LEU A 510 -0.83 29.10 -12.70
C LEU A 510 0.15 30.11 -13.28
N VAL A 511 -0.10 30.57 -14.51
CA VAL A 511 0.75 31.51 -15.25
C VAL A 511 0.13 32.90 -15.16
N ASP A 512 0.86 33.88 -14.62
CA ASP A 512 0.41 35.27 -14.45
C ASP A 512 1.27 36.22 -15.31
N ASN A 513 0.70 36.66 -16.43
CA ASN A 513 1.30 37.59 -17.39
C ASN A 513 0.92 39.06 -17.13
N ARG A 514 0.07 39.36 -16.13
CA ARG A 514 -0.53 40.70 -15.95
C ARG A 514 0.49 41.81 -15.69
N LYS A 515 1.65 41.47 -15.11
CA LYS A 515 2.71 42.42 -14.79
C LYS A 515 3.83 42.47 -15.85
N ASP A 516 4.17 41.32 -16.42
CA ASP A 516 5.28 41.17 -17.36
C ASP A 516 5.01 39.93 -18.23
N LYS A 517 4.84 40.14 -19.54
CA LYS A 517 4.56 39.07 -20.52
C LYS A 517 5.83 38.33 -20.94
N ASN A 518 7.00 38.96 -20.83
CA ASN A 518 8.27 38.33 -21.21
C ASN A 518 8.84 37.49 -20.05
N ALA A 519 8.48 37.83 -18.82
CA ALA A 519 8.85 37.10 -17.61
C ALA A 519 7.64 36.82 -16.69
N PRO A 520 6.67 35.99 -17.13
CA PRO A 520 5.52 35.65 -16.31
C PRO A 520 5.89 35.04 -14.97
N VAL A 521 5.01 35.24 -14.00
CA VAL A 521 5.10 34.54 -12.71
C VAL A 521 4.35 33.23 -12.82
N VAL A 522 5.04 32.11 -12.66
CA VAL A 522 4.47 30.77 -12.65
C VAL A 522 4.39 30.25 -11.23
N THR A 523 3.21 29.76 -10.81
CA THR A 523 2.98 29.20 -9.48
C THR A 523 2.85 27.69 -9.53
N PHE A 524 3.65 27.01 -8.69
CA PHE A 524 3.77 25.55 -8.60
C PHE A 524 3.22 25.03 -7.28
N PRO A 525 2.66 23.80 -7.25
CA PRO A 525 2.35 23.10 -6.01
C PRO A 525 3.59 22.36 -5.47
N LEU A 526 3.81 22.38 -4.16
CA LEU A 526 4.93 21.73 -3.50
C LEU A 526 4.51 21.00 -2.21
N GLU A 527 4.88 19.72 -2.11
CA GLU A 527 4.50 18.81 -1.02
C GLU A 527 5.69 17.95 -0.51
N LEU A 528 6.92 18.45 -0.65
CA LEU A 528 8.17 17.66 -0.47
C LEU A 528 9.01 18.05 0.74
N THR A 529 8.65 19.10 1.46
CA THR A 529 9.44 19.62 2.58
C THR A 529 8.55 20.02 3.74
N SER A 530 8.99 19.68 4.96
CA SER A 530 8.40 20.16 6.21
C SER A 530 8.78 21.62 6.53
N LYS A 531 9.87 22.11 5.93
CA LYS A 531 10.28 23.51 6.02
C LYS A 531 9.63 24.29 4.89
N LYS A 532 8.93 25.36 5.23
CA LYS A 532 8.40 26.33 4.27
C LYS A 532 9.52 26.86 3.37
N ILE A 533 9.28 26.86 2.05
CA ILE A 533 10.12 27.60 1.11
C ILE A 533 9.81 29.09 1.27
N GLU A 534 10.84 29.90 1.54
CA GLU A 534 10.70 31.35 1.69
C GLU A 534 11.02 32.09 0.38
N THR A 535 10.49 33.30 0.24
CA THR A 535 10.89 34.23 -0.81
C THR A 535 12.40 34.49 -0.77
N GLY A 536 13.02 34.61 -1.95
CA GLY A 536 14.47 34.78 -2.08
C GLY A 536 15.26 33.48 -2.17
N ARG A 537 14.64 32.32 -1.89
CA ARG A 537 15.32 31.04 -2.04
C ARG A 537 15.40 30.63 -3.52
N THR A 538 16.58 30.18 -3.95
CA THR A 538 16.75 29.55 -5.26
C THR A 538 16.22 28.12 -5.27
N VAL A 539 15.47 27.76 -6.32
CA VAL A 539 14.89 26.44 -6.53
C VAL A 539 15.13 25.95 -7.97
N MET A 540 15.25 24.64 -8.16
CA MET A 540 15.33 24.03 -9.49
C MET A 540 13.92 23.87 -10.06
N VAL A 541 13.65 24.49 -11.21
CA VAL A 541 12.39 24.36 -11.94
C VAL A 541 12.54 23.26 -12.99
N VAL A 542 11.49 22.47 -13.19
CA VAL A 542 11.51 21.29 -14.08
C VAL A 542 10.28 21.23 -14.98
N SER A 543 10.45 20.63 -16.17
CA SER A 543 9.38 20.18 -17.05
C SER A 543 9.12 18.67 -16.86
N ASN A 544 8.26 18.08 -17.71
CA ASN A 544 8.14 16.62 -17.80
C ASN A 544 9.38 15.97 -18.45
N ASP A 545 10.18 16.74 -19.19
CA ASP A 545 11.30 16.25 -20.00
C ASP A 545 12.67 16.52 -19.38
N GLY A 546 12.75 17.38 -18.35
CA GLY A 546 14.01 17.62 -17.65
C GLY A 546 14.06 18.89 -16.82
N ASP A 547 15.28 19.21 -16.36
CA ASP A 547 15.56 20.40 -15.57
C ASP A 547 15.56 21.65 -16.48
N LEU A 548 14.85 22.71 -16.08
CA LEU A 548 14.71 23.98 -16.82
C LEU A 548 15.60 25.11 -16.29
N GLY A 549 16.26 24.89 -15.15
CA GLY A 549 17.20 25.82 -14.54
C GLY A 549 16.85 26.23 -13.11
N GLU A 550 17.77 26.98 -12.49
CA GLU A 550 17.63 27.50 -11.14
C GLU A 550 17.05 28.92 -11.16
N TYR A 551 16.02 29.16 -10.35
CA TYR A 551 15.32 30.44 -10.30
C TYR A 551 14.96 30.84 -8.86
N GLU A 552 14.84 32.14 -8.62
CA GLU A 552 14.51 32.69 -7.30
C GLU A 552 13.01 32.70 -7.04
N VAL A 553 12.61 32.24 -5.85
CA VAL A 553 11.22 32.28 -5.41
C VAL A 553 10.79 33.71 -5.12
N THR A 554 9.79 34.19 -5.85
CA THR A 554 9.24 35.54 -5.69
C THR A 554 8.13 35.61 -4.65
N ARG A 555 7.35 34.54 -4.50
CA ARG A 555 6.27 34.45 -3.52
C ARG A 555 6.08 33.01 -3.09
N ALA A 556 5.81 32.79 -1.81
CA ALA A 556 5.47 31.48 -1.29
C ALA A 556 4.33 31.59 -0.27
N ARG A 557 3.28 30.79 -0.41
CA ARG A 557 2.08 30.86 0.45
C ARG A 557 1.41 29.50 0.61
N PHE A 558 0.60 29.38 1.65
CA PHE A 558 -0.38 28.31 1.80
C PHE A 558 -1.78 28.89 1.61
N LEU A 559 -2.70 28.07 1.13
CA LEU A 559 -4.13 28.36 1.18
C LEU A 559 -4.71 27.74 2.46
N LYS A 560 -5.72 28.37 3.05
CA LYS A 560 -6.30 27.92 4.33
C LYS A 560 -6.88 26.52 4.21
N GLU A 561 -7.52 26.24 3.09
CA GLU A 561 -8.15 24.97 2.73
C GLU A 561 -7.13 23.88 2.37
N PHE A 562 -5.89 24.27 2.02
CA PHE A 562 -4.82 23.36 1.59
C PHE A 562 -3.51 23.60 2.38
N PRO A 563 -3.51 23.39 3.71
CA PRO A 563 -2.38 23.73 4.57
C PRO A 563 -1.14 22.86 4.35
N LYS A 564 -1.26 21.73 3.63
CA LYS A 564 -0.17 20.79 3.34
C LYS A 564 0.36 20.89 1.89
N THR A 565 -0.15 21.83 1.10
CA THR A 565 0.32 22.09 -0.28
C THR A 565 0.82 23.52 -0.37
N GLN A 566 2.14 23.71 -0.44
CA GLN A 566 2.70 25.05 -0.57
C GLN A 566 2.59 25.51 -2.03
N LEU A 567 2.10 26.74 -2.25
CA LEU A 567 2.15 27.41 -3.55
C LEU A 567 3.42 28.25 -3.64
N VAL A 568 4.30 27.92 -4.57
CA VAL A 568 5.59 28.59 -4.77
C VAL A 568 5.60 29.24 -6.15
N SER A 569 5.80 30.55 -6.19
CA SER A 569 5.76 31.35 -7.41
C SER A 569 7.17 31.84 -7.81
N VAL A 570 7.49 31.70 -9.08
CA VAL A 570 8.80 32.01 -9.66
C VAL A 570 8.60 32.81 -10.95
N LYS A 571 9.46 33.80 -11.22
CA LYS A 571 9.49 34.46 -12.53
C LYS A 571 10.30 33.62 -13.51
N LEU A 572 9.72 33.31 -14.66
CA LEU A 572 10.34 32.49 -15.69
C LEU A 572 10.32 33.20 -17.04
N PRO A 573 11.33 32.98 -17.91
CA PRO A 573 11.22 33.35 -19.32
C PRO A 573 9.94 32.77 -19.94
N SER A 574 9.25 33.55 -20.76
CA SER A 574 8.00 33.15 -21.42
C SER A 574 8.12 31.82 -22.19
N GLU A 575 9.29 31.56 -22.78
CA GLU A 575 9.59 30.36 -23.58
C GLU A 575 9.51 29.05 -22.78
N ILE A 576 9.77 29.10 -21.47
CA ILE A 576 9.73 27.91 -20.60
C ILE A 576 8.53 27.92 -19.64
N ALA A 577 7.86 29.06 -19.48
CA ALA A 577 6.78 29.25 -18.50
C ALA A 577 5.61 28.28 -18.71
N LYS A 578 5.33 27.93 -19.98
CA LYS A 578 4.24 27.02 -20.37
C LYS A 578 4.62 25.54 -20.27
N VAL A 579 5.90 25.20 -20.15
CA VAL A 579 6.35 23.80 -19.99
C VAL A 579 6.87 23.50 -18.59
N ALA A 580 7.05 24.52 -17.75
CA ALA A 580 7.41 24.36 -16.35
C ALA A 580 6.24 23.77 -15.56
N VAL A 581 6.48 22.66 -14.86
CA VAL A 581 5.43 21.91 -14.14
C VAL A 581 5.71 21.75 -12.66
N GLY A 582 6.97 21.74 -12.24
CA GLY A 582 7.32 21.42 -10.86
C GLY A 582 8.59 22.08 -10.34
N ILE A 583 8.83 21.84 -9.05
CA ILE A 583 10.03 22.26 -8.33
C ILE A 583 10.71 21.03 -7.74
N LYS A 584 12.01 20.90 -8.00
CA LYS A 584 12.88 19.87 -7.46
C LYS A 584 13.74 20.49 -6.35
N LEU A 585 13.66 19.94 -5.13
CA LEU A 585 14.39 20.45 -3.96
C LEU A 585 15.75 19.76 -3.72
N ILE A 586 15.94 18.59 -4.33
CA ILE A 586 17.10 17.72 -4.10
C ILE A 586 17.88 17.65 -5.43
N LYS A 587 19.18 17.97 -5.41
CA LYS A 587 20.07 17.58 -6.52
C LYS A 587 20.17 16.06 -6.49
N SER A 588 19.77 15.38 -7.56
CA SER A 588 19.73 13.92 -7.62
C SER A 588 21.09 13.35 -7.22
N SER A 589 21.14 12.72 -6.05
CA SER A 589 22.34 12.07 -5.56
C SER A 589 22.27 10.59 -5.90
N TYR A 590 23.19 10.16 -6.78
CA TYR A 590 23.45 8.78 -7.19
C TYR A 590 22.34 8.08 -7.98
N THR A 591 22.48 8.11 -9.31
CA THR A 591 21.68 7.37 -10.31
C THR A 591 22.54 6.54 -11.27
N GLU A 592 23.86 6.56 -11.13
CA GLU A 592 24.74 5.82 -12.03
C GLU A 592 24.88 4.36 -11.57
N PRO A 593 24.82 3.39 -12.51
CA PRO A 593 25.17 2.01 -12.24
C PRO A 593 26.60 1.87 -11.69
N MET A 594 26.82 0.83 -10.88
CA MET A 594 28.14 0.44 -10.42
C MET A 594 28.88 -0.33 -11.54
N ASP A 595 30.20 -0.18 -11.62
CA ASP A 595 31.09 -0.97 -12.49
C ASP A 595 31.25 -2.45 -12.05
N LEU A 596 30.37 -2.93 -11.19
CA LEU A 596 30.44 -4.25 -10.55
C LEU A 596 29.30 -5.13 -11.07
N TYR A 597 29.70 -6.18 -11.79
CA TYR A 597 28.80 -7.23 -12.26
C TYR A 597 28.76 -8.37 -11.25
N GLN A 598 27.57 -8.69 -10.74
CA GLN A 598 27.34 -9.89 -9.97
C GLN A 598 26.73 -10.96 -10.87
N GLN A 599 27.41 -12.10 -10.93
CA GLN A 599 27.10 -13.19 -11.85
C GLN A 599 25.73 -13.81 -11.53
N SER A 600 25.01 -14.19 -12.58
CA SER A 600 23.72 -14.88 -12.50
C SER A 600 23.82 -16.15 -11.63
N HIS A 601 22.93 -16.26 -10.65
CA HIS A 601 22.71 -17.49 -9.90
C HIS A 601 21.85 -18.46 -10.71
N THR A 602 21.95 -19.77 -10.42
CA THR A 602 21.03 -20.76 -10.99
C THR A 602 19.61 -20.52 -10.48
N ASP A 603 18.62 -20.56 -11.39
CA ASP A 603 17.22 -20.36 -11.04
C ASP A 603 16.71 -21.37 -9.99
N ASP A 604 17.29 -22.57 -9.99
CA ASP A 604 16.85 -23.67 -9.14
C ASP A 604 17.14 -23.46 -7.64
N ASP A 605 18.08 -22.57 -7.28
CA ASP A 605 18.41 -22.25 -5.89
C ASP A 605 17.47 -21.16 -5.29
N ILE A 606 16.64 -20.53 -6.11
CA ILE A 606 15.79 -19.43 -5.65
C ILE A 606 14.71 -19.96 -4.70
N ILE A 607 14.57 -19.34 -3.54
CA ILE A 607 13.56 -19.74 -2.54
C ILE A 607 12.17 -19.24 -2.92
N VAL A 608 11.22 -20.18 -2.96
CA VAL A 608 9.79 -19.95 -3.21
C VAL A 608 9.00 -19.97 -1.90
N CYS A 609 9.16 -21.04 -1.11
CA CYS A 609 8.53 -21.13 0.21
C CYS A 609 9.50 -20.61 1.28
N ARG A 610 9.28 -19.38 1.76
CA ARG A 610 10.14 -18.73 2.76
C ARG A 610 10.13 -19.41 4.13
N CYS A 611 8.99 -19.94 4.55
CA CYS A 611 8.85 -20.56 5.87
C CYS A 611 9.52 -21.94 5.94
N GLU A 612 9.58 -22.66 4.82
CA GLU A 612 10.13 -24.01 4.76
C GLU A 612 11.42 -24.07 3.93
N ARG A 613 11.95 -22.93 3.46
CA ARG A 613 13.08 -22.84 2.51
C ARG A 613 13.02 -23.88 1.40
N VAL A 614 11.91 -23.88 0.65
CA VAL A 614 11.77 -24.72 -0.54
C VAL A 614 12.16 -23.91 -1.76
N SER A 615 13.08 -24.44 -2.57
CA SER A 615 13.58 -23.78 -3.78
C SER A 615 12.72 -24.04 -5.03
N VAL A 616 12.92 -23.26 -6.08
CA VAL A 616 12.30 -23.49 -7.40
C VAL A 616 12.68 -24.87 -7.93
N GLY A 617 13.96 -25.25 -7.83
CA GLY A 617 14.45 -26.53 -8.32
C GLY A 617 13.80 -27.72 -7.62
N GLU A 618 13.55 -27.64 -6.31
CA GLU A 618 12.82 -28.66 -5.57
C GLU A 618 11.37 -28.82 -6.08
N ILE A 619 10.68 -27.71 -6.36
CA ILE A 619 9.32 -27.72 -6.91
C ILE A 619 9.32 -28.31 -8.33
N ARG A 620 10.18 -27.78 -9.23
CA ARG A 620 10.29 -28.23 -10.63
C ARG A 620 10.59 -29.71 -10.73
N LYS A 621 11.49 -30.22 -9.87
CA LYS A 621 11.80 -31.65 -9.79
C LYS A 621 10.52 -32.48 -9.71
N TRP A 622 9.65 -32.20 -8.74
CA TRP A 622 8.42 -32.98 -8.52
C TRP A 622 7.39 -32.80 -9.63
N ILE A 623 7.27 -31.60 -10.18
CA ILE A 623 6.39 -31.35 -11.34
C ILE A 623 6.83 -32.21 -12.52
N ARG A 624 8.13 -32.26 -12.82
CA ARG A 624 8.70 -33.11 -13.89
C ARG A 624 8.57 -34.61 -13.62
N TYR A 625 8.43 -35.02 -12.35
CA TYR A 625 8.08 -36.39 -11.98
C TYR A 625 6.57 -36.71 -12.14
N GLY A 626 5.75 -35.73 -12.55
CA GLY A 626 4.32 -35.90 -12.83
C GLY A 626 3.38 -35.45 -11.70
N VAL A 627 3.89 -34.75 -10.68
CA VAL A 627 3.05 -34.23 -9.58
C VAL A 627 2.31 -32.99 -10.07
N HIS A 628 0.98 -33.08 -10.19
CA HIS A 628 0.10 -31.93 -10.51
C HIS A 628 -0.84 -31.53 -9.37
N ASP A 629 -0.83 -32.28 -8.26
CA ASP A 629 -1.61 -31.97 -7.05
C ASP A 629 -0.79 -31.15 -6.06
N PHE A 630 -1.30 -29.98 -5.69
CA PHE A 630 -0.65 -29.12 -4.71
C PHE A 630 -0.55 -29.80 -3.33
N ASN A 631 -1.51 -30.63 -2.93
CA ASN A 631 -1.48 -31.35 -1.66
C ASN A 631 -0.38 -32.43 -1.65
N GLU A 632 -0.17 -33.11 -2.77
CA GLU A 632 0.95 -34.05 -2.95
C GLU A 632 2.28 -33.31 -2.92
N LEU A 633 2.42 -32.23 -3.69
CA LEU A 633 3.61 -31.37 -3.69
C LEU A 633 3.92 -30.83 -2.27
N LYS A 634 2.89 -30.43 -1.53
CA LYS A 634 2.98 -30.00 -0.14
C LYS A 634 3.48 -31.12 0.77
N ALA A 635 3.00 -32.35 0.62
CA ALA A 635 3.48 -33.49 1.41
C ALA A 635 4.96 -33.81 1.12
N LEU A 636 5.38 -33.70 -0.14
CA LEU A 636 6.74 -34.02 -0.59
C LEU A 636 7.76 -32.95 -0.21
N THR A 637 7.38 -31.67 -0.22
CA THR A 637 8.31 -30.53 -0.09
C THR A 637 8.12 -29.72 1.19
N LYS A 638 6.96 -29.86 1.85
CA LYS A 638 6.43 -28.97 2.89
C LYS A 638 6.02 -27.57 2.40
N ALA A 639 6.14 -27.26 1.11
CA ALA A 639 5.76 -25.94 0.60
C ALA A 639 4.29 -25.62 0.95
N GLY A 640 4.08 -24.48 1.62
CA GLY A 640 2.75 -24.08 2.13
C GLY A 640 2.31 -24.74 3.45
N MET A 641 3.23 -25.42 4.17
CA MET A 641 3.00 -25.93 5.54
C MET A 641 3.49 -25.01 6.65
N GLY A 642 4.33 -24.01 6.34
CA GLY A 642 4.83 -23.08 7.35
C GLY A 642 3.75 -22.16 7.91
N ALA A 643 4.08 -21.38 8.94
CA ALA A 643 3.13 -20.55 9.70
C ALA A 643 2.32 -19.55 8.84
N CYS A 644 2.83 -19.13 7.68
CA CYS A 644 2.02 -18.29 6.77
C CYS A 644 0.82 -19.02 6.15
N GLY A 645 0.77 -20.36 6.19
CA GLY A 645 -0.31 -21.17 5.62
C GLY A 645 -0.34 -21.18 4.08
N GLY A 646 0.81 -20.93 3.43
CA GLY A 646 0.92 -20.88 1.96
C GLY A 646 0.62 -19.53 1.32
N LYS A 647 0.18 -18.53 2.10
CA LYS A 647 -0.20 -17.19 1.60
C LYS A 647 0.88 -16.49 0.77
N THR A 648 2.15 -16.82 0.97
CA THR A 648 3.28 -16.18 0.28
C THR A 648 3.83 -16.99 -0.89
N CYS A 649 3.49 -18.28 -1.01
CA CYS A 649 4.12 -19.18 -1.99
C CYS A 649 3.13 -19.88 -2.93
N THR A 650 1.85 -19.99 -2.58
CA THR A 650 0.86 -20.69 -3.43
C THR A 650 0.80 -20.10 -4.85
N THR A 651 0.69 -18.78 -4.98
CA THR A 651 0.61 -18.13 -6.30
C THR A 651 1.92 -18.24 -7.09
N LEU A 652 3.06 -18.24 -6.39
CA LEU A 652 4.38 -18.47 -6.99
C LEU A 652 4.53 -19.91 -7.51
N ILE A 653 4.07 -20.89 -6.74
CA ILE A 653 4.08 -22.31 -7.14
C ILE A 653 3.15 -22.54 -8.34
N ASN A 654 1.95 -21.95 -8.35
CA ASN A 654 1.04 -22.00 -9.51
C ASN A 654 1.65 -21.36 -10.75
N ARG A 655 2.53 -20.36 -10.59
CA ARG A 655 3.31 -19.82 -11.71
C ARG A 655 4.36 -20.84 -12.20
N ILE A 656 5.08 -21.50 -11.30
CA ILE A 656 6.07 -22.53 -11.67
C ILE A 656 5.42 -23.71 -12.42
N PHE A 657 4.22 -24.15 -12.00
CA PHE A 657 3.45 -25.15 -12.76
C PHE A 657 3.25 -24.74 -14.22
N ARG A 658 2.84 -23.49 -14.46
CA ARG A 658 2.62 -22.95 -15.81
C ARG A 658 3.92 -22.82 -16.60
N GLU A 659 5.01 -22.40 -15.94
CA GLU A 659 6.34 -22.32 -16.55
C GLU A 659 6.87 -23.70 -16.98
N GLU A 660 6.51 -24.77 -16.27
CA GLU A 660 6.79 -26.16 -16.64
C GLU A 660 5.78 -26.74 -17.65
N GLY A 661 4.90 -25.91 -18.22
CA GLY A 661 3.96 -26.29 -19.28
C GLY A 661 2.70 -27.01 -18.80
N ILE A 662 2.39 -26.97 -17.50
CA ILE A 662 1.16 -27.58 -16.96
C ILE A 662 -0.01 -26.61 -17.14
N GLU A 663 -1.04 -27.05 -17.86
CA GLU A 663 -2.30 -26.34 -18.04
C GLU A 663 -3.03 -26.13 -16.70
N GLN A 664 -3.67 -24.97 -16.53
CA GLN A 664 -4.27 -24.54 -15.27
C GLN A 664 -5.36 -25.53 -14.77
N GLU A 665 -6.09 -26.13 -15.70
CA GLU A 665 -7.19 -27.07 -15.45
C GLU A 665 -6.68 -28.42 -14.92
N LYS A 666 -5.41 -28.76 -15.18
CA LYS A 666 -4.78 -29.99 -14.70
C LYS A 666 -4.19 -29.86 -13.29
N ILE A 667 -4.06 -28.63 -12.77
CA ILE A 667 -3.51 -28.36 -11.44
C ILE A 667 -4.61 -28.55 -10.40
N ILE A 668 -4.43 -29.52 -9.50
CA ILE A 668 -5.36 -29.71 -8.38
C ILE A 668 -4.99 -28.73 -7.26
N PRO A 669 -5.88 -27.80 -6.85
CA PRO A 669 -5.57 -26.79 -5.86
C PRO A 669 -5.40 -27.38 -4.46
N GLY A 670 -4.60 -26.69 -3.64
CA GLY A 670 -4.39 -27.06 -2.25
C GLY A 670 -5.66 -26.92 -1.41
N THR A 671 -5.90 -27.84 -0.49
CA THR A 671 -7.05 -27.79 0.43
C THR A 671 -6.93 -26.59 1.38
N LYS A 672 -7.89 -25.65 1.32
CA LYS A 672 -7.99 -24.55 2.29
C LYS A 672 -8.57 -25.07 3.62
N ARG A 673 -7.79 -24.94 4.70
CA ARG A 673 -8.20 -25.32 6.07
C ARG A 673 -8.92 -24.15 6.77
N PRO A 674 -9.79 -24.42 7.78
CA PRO A 674 -10.66 -23.41 8.36
C PRO A 674 -9.93 -22.23 9.03
N LEU A 675 -8.80 -22.48 9.70
CA LEU A 675 -8.01 -21.44 10.33
C LEU A 675 -7.12 -20.74 9.29
N PHE A 676 -7.44 -19.50 8.97
CA PHE A 676 -6.66 -18.69 8.04
C PHE A 676 -5.50 -17.97 8.72
N VAL A 677 -5.56 -17.77 10.03
CA VAL A 677 -4.51 -17.11 10.82
C VAL A 677 -4.15 -17.98 12.02
N GLU A 678 -2.87 -18.00 12.37
CA GLU A 678 -2.39 -18.68 13.57
C GLU A 678 -2.93 -18.03 14.85
N VAL A 679 -3.26 -18.84 15.84
CA VAL A 679 -3.79 -18.40 17.13
C VAL A 679 -3.27 -19.32 18.23
N PRO A 680 -2.93 -18.80 19.43
CA PRO A 680 -2.59 -19.63 20.57
C PRO A 680 -3.72 -20.60 20.93
N MET A 681 -3.39 -21.87 21.18
CA MET A 681 -4.37 -22.90 21.53
C MET A 681 -5.21 -22.53 22.77
N GLY A 682 -4.60 -21.84 23.73
CA GLY A 682 -5.29 -21.36 24.94
C GLY A 682 -6.48 -20.45 24.67
N ALA A 683 -6.50 -19.71 23.55
CA ALA A 683 -7.62 -18.85 23.20
C ALA A 683 -8.91 -19.67 22.98
N PHE A 684 -8.81 -20.86 22.39
CA PHE A 684 -9.94 -21.77 22.22
C PHE A 684 -10.42 -22.41 23.53
N ALA A 685 -9.58 -22.41 24.57
CA ALA A 685 -9.96 -22.83 25.92
C ALA A 685 -10.58 -21.68 26.75
N GLY A 686 -10.88 -20.54 26.13
CA GLY A 686 -11.43 -19.36 26.81
C GLY A 686 -10.41 -18.66 27.72
N LEU A 687 -9.11 -18.92 27.51
CA LEU A 687 -8.04 -18.25 28.23
C LEU A 687 -7.72 -16.92 27.59
N LYS A 688 -7.53 -15.94 28.47
CA LYS A 688 -6.93 -14.67 28.08
C LYS A 688 -5.47 -14.92 27.70
N THR A 689 -5.02 -14.31 26.61
CA THR A 689 -3.59 -14.30 26.31
C THR A 689 -2.90 -13.55 27.46
N LYS A 690 -1.98 -14.23 28.17
CA LYS A 690 -1.17 -13.55 29.19
C LYS A 690 -0.46 -12.40 28.50
N LYS A 691 -0.88 -11.15 28.76
CA LYS A 691 -0.08 -9.98 28.40
C LYS A 691 1.25 -10.16 29.13
N GLY A 692 2.34 -10.33 28.39
CA GLY A 692 3.68 -10.54 28.94
C GLY A 692 3.91 -9.58 30.12
N GLY A 693 4.06 -10.15 31.31
CA GLY A 693 4.22 -9.40 32.56
C GLY A 693 3.32 -9.84 33.72
N LYS A 694 3.62 -11.00 34.30
CA LYS A 694 4.13 -11.12 35.69
C LYS A 694 4.54 -12.55 35.98
#